data_AF-A0AAV1TSI5-F1
#
_entry.id   AF-A0AAV1TSI5-F1
#
_cell.length_a   1.000
_cell.length_b   1.000
_cell.length_c   1.000
_cell.angle_alpha   90.00
_cell.angle_beta   90.00
_cell.angle_gamma   90.00
#
_symmetry.space_group_name_H-M   'P 1'
#
loop_
_entity.id
_entity.type
_entity.pdbx_description
1 polymer ?
#
loop_
_entity_poly.entity_id
_entity_poly.type
_entity_poly.pdbx_seq_one_letter_code
_entity_poly.pdbx_strand_id
1 'polypeptide(L)'
;MGDSPNGLRYGQKLRLATRSVYVDDSIAAATSDLGIGYYEKNGRHGILSCVPPLGPNFQHLFAEDEFVVVHPNGQRHSSEDRVYYGDPLVLVNQHGMVWNNKTGGITGYVGPRPRGISGEMFVCFTQGSAEEEMEKSSRKDKGNKLDKLMASVTTSALSMSGSLSVVKNYKTEAGPVCFGDSDVAITVVESNRRSQVFNRRLSNYKKATSRIAGGYICCDGSGTELRFSILPAYPKIKQVSMMDRIITPYNYGQKIALPLGLLGSTVQKASGRKTSAKRAVQSSGMQQGEILFQCSNGAQAVLSGTLLQQKVLTHTKHLGTNGDEIESVFELPLRNAPGVLVVRLTGVAPRTFAGKLCARNGRQLSALRTKRGVAILYYVSDLLRLVPLPIFALMYAAIIRFFWGTLIMVEGGLRHELAMLVLVMLPVMYAAVKVDHPFSALFHPPAFEPEVHDATGNEITQASGSLKLIVKEYRFRPTSSVSANESVSKVELVRAPDLLNQTSLEHSTTTALEATGSIPMRFILAEKGDQIKALERYNETTEWRREEGVDFILEEPCPYFRIIKDSYPHFYHKRGKNGEPVYYEKPGKINMKALKNAGLTLDDLMHNLLMITEFLWQVLEQDDNCKGISVLDVDGIGISDFAGEAVEYVRKAASLSGRHYPERCAYIFVINVPSWFSVVWNSVKGMVDDVTREKVVIVRGKKNILEALSERIPVENIPVEYGGTSHGMSREEDLLYSLMDYVNNNEGAPANNPIAEILKRKPIKH
;
A
#
# COMPACT_ATOMS: atom_id res chain seq x y z
N MET A 1 33.26 -16.14 -28.64
CA MET A 1 31.80 -15.92 -28.73
C MET A 1 31.35 -15.36 -27.39
N GLY A 2 30.97 -14.08 -27.35
CA GLY A 2 30.61 -13.41 -26.09
C GLY A 2 29.40 -14.07 -25.45
N ASP A 3 29.47 -14.27 -24.13
CA ASP A 3 28.40 -14.89 -23.35
C ASP A 3 27.14 -14.03 -23.47
N SER A 4 26.08 -14.51 -24.13
CA SER A 4 24.82 -13.77 -24.20
C SER A 4 24.25 -13.66 -22.79
N PRO A 5 24.10 -12.45 -22.22
CA PRO A 5 23.64 -12.27 -20.85
C PRO A 5 22.19 -12.75 -20.63
N ASN A 6 21.46 -13.05 -21.71
CA ASN A 6 20.05 -13.44 -21.68
C ASN A 6 19.83 -14.95 -21.93
N GLY A 7 20.87 -15.77 -22.03
CA GLY A 7 20.70 -17.22 -22.26
C GLY A 7 20.00 -17.93 -21.10
N LEU A 8 18.95 -18.70 -21.40
CA LEU A 8 18.19 -19.51 -20.44
C LEU A 8 19.03 -20.68 -19.95
N ARG A 9 19.01 -20.94 -18.64
CA ARG A 9 19.72 -22.05 -17.99
C ARG A 9 18.78 -22.97 -17.23
N TYR A 10 19.16 -24.23 -17.08
CA TYR A 10 18.42 -25.16 -16.22
C TYR A 10 18.40 -24.66 -14.77
N GLY A 11 17.26 -24.86 -14.10
CA GLY A 11 16.98 -24.33 -12.76
C GLY A 11 16.49 -22.88 -12.74
N GLN A 12 16.54 -22.14 -13.85
CA GLN A 12 15.96 -20.79 -13.92
C GLN A 12 14.45 -20.85 -14.12
N LYS A 13 13.78 -19.80 -13.63
CA LYS A 13 12.36 -19.56 -13.84
C LYS A 13 12.12 -18.75 -15.11
N LEU A 14 11.08 -19.11 -15.84
CA LEU A 14 10.59 -18.38 -16.99
C LEU A 14 9.06 -18.22 -16.92
N ARG A 15 8.56 -17.30 -17.74
CA ARG A 15 7.16 -17.14 -18.08
C ARG A 15 7.01 -17.42 -19.57
N LEU A 16 5.89 -18.04 -19.94
CA LEU A 16 5.55 -18.29 -21.33
C LEU A 16 4.37 -17.40 -21.68
N ALA A 17 4.58 -16.46 -22.60
CA ALA A 17 3.51 -15.59 -23.09
C ALA A 17 3.12 -16.00 -24.51
N THR A 18 1.83 -15.92 -24.82
CA THR A 18 1.32 -16.18 -26.18
C THR A 18 0.02 -15.43 -26.41
N ARG A 19 -0.28 -15.14 -27.67
CA ARG A 19 -1.52 -14.48 -28.06
C ARG A 19 -2.59 -15.52 -28.41
N SER A 20 -3.79 -15.34 -27.88
CA SER A 20 -4.94 -16.14 -28.33
C SER A 20 -5.33 -15.79 -29.76
N VAL A 21 -5.53 -16.81 -30.59
CA VAL A 21 -6.07 -16.70 -31.95
C VAL A 21 -7.58 -16.49 -32.00
N TYR A 22 -8.27 -16.60 -30.87
CA TYR A 22 -9.72 -16.49 -30.75
C TYR A 22 -10.20 -15.12 -30.26
N VAL A 23 -9.28 -14.15 -30.23
CA VAL A 23 -9.48 -12.83 -29.63
C VAL A 23 -8.99 -11.79 -30.62
N ASP A 24 -9.79 -10.76 -30.85
CA ASP A 24 -9.47 -9.68 -31.79
C ASP A 24 -8.24 -8.90 -31.38
N ASP A 25 -7.52 -8.34 -32.36
CA ASP A 25 -6.23 -7.68 -32.16
C ASP A 25 -6.25 -6.53 -31.15
N SER A 26 -7.40 -5.85 -30.99
CA SER A 26 -7.60 -4.76 -30.02
C SER A 26 -7.57 -5.25 -28.57
N ILE A 27 -8.20 -6.38 -28.26
CA ILE A 27 -8.22 -7.01 -26.93
C ILE A 27 -6.91 -7.76 -26.69
N ALA A 28 -6.33 -8.31 -27.75
CA ALA A 28 -5.07 -9.03 -27.73
C ALA A 28 -3.85 -8.12 -27.42
N ALA A 29 -3.95 -6.82 -27.68
CA ALA A 29 -2.92 -5.84 -27.29
C ALA A 29 -2.92 -5.54 -25.78
N ALA A 30 -4.08 -5.59 -25.12
CA ALA A 30 -4.17 -5.40 -23.67
C ALA A 30 -3.76 -6.65 -22.85
N THR A 31 -3.72 -7.81 -23.51
CA THR A 31 -3.42 -9.12 -22.87
C THR A 31 -2.05 -9.68 -23.25
N SER A 32 -1.28 -8.99 -24.10
CA SER A 32 0.06 -9.43 -24.51
C SER A 32 1.07 -9.50 -23.37
N ASP A 33 0.78 -8.84 -22.25
CA ASP A 33 1.64 -8.82 -21.06
C ASP A 33 1.35 -9.98 -20.09
N LEU A 34 0.23 -10.70 -20.29
CA LEU A 34 -0.16 -11.88 -19.49
C LEU A 34 0.45 -13.16 -20.08
N GLY A 35 1.10 -13.93 -19.23
CA GLY A 35 1.55 -15.27 -19.58
C GLY A 35 0.41 -16.29 -19.61
N ILE A 36 0.74 -17.51 -20.00
CA ILE A 36 -0.18 -18.64 -19.85
C ILE A 36 -0.31 -19.01 -18.38
N GLY A 37 -1.43 -19.63 -18.06
CA GLY A 37 -1.74 -20.02 -16.70
C GLY A 37 -2.69 -21.20 -16.67
N TYR A 38 -3.24 -21.43 -15.49
CA TYR A 38 -4.26 -22.45 -15.29
C TYR A 38 -5.56 -21.83 -14.80
N TYR A 39 -6.61 -22.59 -15.06
CA TYR A 39 -7.97 -22.29 -14.67
C TYR A 39 -8.59 -23.52 -14.03
N GLU A 40 -9.18 -23.33 -12.85
CA GLU A 40 -9.90 -24.38 -12.15
C GLU A 40 -11.38 -24.38 -12.57
N LYS A 41 -11.80 -25.47 -13.22
CA LYS A 41 -13.18 -25.65 -13.65
C LYS A 41 -13.92 -26.53 -12.65
N ASN A 42 -15.01 -26.02 -12.07
CA ASN A 42 -15.97 -26.83 -11.33
C ASN A 42 -16.53 -27.94 -12.24
N GLY A 43 -16.17 -29.20 -11.98
CA GLY A 43 -16.67 -30.37 -12.71
C GLY A 43 -15.61 -31.44 -13.01
N ARG A 44 -15.97 -32.41 -13.86
CA ARG A 44 -15.16 -33.63 -14.14
C ARG A 44 -13.77 -33.39 -14.73
N HIS A 45 -13.50 -32.21 -15.28
CA HIS A 45 -12.31 -31.91 -16.06
C HIS A 45 -11.10 -31.42 -15.23
N GLY A 46 -11.33 -31.02 -13.97
CA GLY A 46 -10.29 -30.51 -13.06
C GLY A 46 -9.61 -29.23 -13.56
N ILE A 47 -8.34 -29.04 -13.17
CA ILE A 47 -7.51 -27.88 -13.52
C ILE A 47 -6.88 -28.08 -14.91
N LEU A 48 -7.06 -27.09 -15.80
CA LEU A 48 -6.56 -27.06 -17.18
C LEU A 48 -5.71 -25.82 -17.43
N SER A 49 -4.70 -25.94 -18.29
CA SER A 49 -3.91 -24.81 -18.79
C SER A 49 -4.64 -24.11 -19.94
N CYS A 50 -4.59 -22.78 -19.94
CA CYS A 50 -5.35 -21.96 -20.88
C CYS A 50 -4.54 -20.75 -21.36
N VAL A 51 -5.00 -20.20 -22.49
CA VAL A 51 -4.48 -18.97 -23.07
C VAL A 51 -5.46 -17.84 -22.73
N PRO A 52 -5.01 -16.74 -22.10
CA PRO A 52 -5.87 -15.61 -21.79
C PRO A 52 -6.35 -14.87 -23.06
N PRO A 53 -7.39 -14.01 -22.93
CA PRO A 53 -8.26 -13.79 -21.77
C PRO A 53 -9.27 -14.92 -21.55
N LEU A 54 -9.72 -15.12 -20.31
CA LEU A 54 -10.80 -16.10 -20.04
C LEU A 54 -12.19 -15.48 -20.18
N GLY A 55 -12.28 -14.15 -20.27
CA GLY A 55 -13.52 -13.39 -20.29
C GLY A 55 -13.90 -12.88 -18.89
N PRO A 56 -14.76 -11.86 -18.79
CA PRO A 56 -14.98 -11.10 -17.55
C PRO A 56 -15.47 -11.97 -16.38
N ASN A 57 -16.29 -12.98 -16.67
CA ASN A 57 -16.87 -13.86 -15.66
C ASN A 57 -15.89 -14.92 -15.12
N PHE A 58 -14.72 -15.11 -15.74
CA PHE A 58 -13.78 -16.17 -15.38
C PHE A 58 -12.37 -15.66 -15.13
N GLN A 59 -12.10 -14.38 -15.37
CA GLN A 59 -10.77 -13.80 -15.21
C GLN A 59 -10.26 -13.91 -13.77
N HIS A 60 -11.13 -13.84 -12.77
CA HIS A 60 -10.78 -14.00 -11.35
C HIS A 60 -10.35 -15.43 -10.98
N LEU A 61 -10.64 -16.42 -11.83
CA LEU A 61 -10.25 -17.83 -11.65
C LEU A 61 -8.97 -18.18 -12.41
N PHE A 62 -8.35 -17.20 -13.08
CA PHE A 62 -7.10 -17.37 -13.79
C PHE A 62 -5.92 -17.07 -12.87
N ALA A 63 -4.98 -18.01 -12.82
CA ALA A 63 -3.68 -17.80 -12.20
C ALA A 63 -2.59 -18.01 -13.25
N GLU A 64 -1.75 -17.00 -13.46
CA GLU A 64 -0.59 -17.12 -14.34
C GLU A 64 0.47 -18.04 -13.74
N ASP A 65 1.09 -18.90 -14.55
CA ASP A 65 2.15 -19.82 -14.11
C ASP A 65 3.56 -19.25 -14.40
N GLU A 66 4.44 -19.28 -13.39
CA GLU A 66 5.89 -19.28 -13.60
C GLU A 66 6.43 -20.71 -13.62
N PHE A 67 7.32 -21.02 -14.57
CA PHE A 67 7.90 -22.36 -14.74
C PHE A 67 9.40 -22.38 -14.47
N VAL A 68 9.85 -23.26 -13.59
CA VAL A 68 11.26 -23.67 -13.48
C VAL A 68 11.55 -24.68 -14.59
N VAL A 69 12.62 -24.44 -15.35
CA VAL A 69 13.10 -25.37 -16.39
C VAL A 69 13.99 -26.42 -15.76
N VAL A 70 13.58 -27.69 -15.84
CA VAL A 70 14.30 -28.81 -15.22
C VAL A 70 14.67 -29.84 -16.28
N HIS A 71 15.83 -30.47 -16.13
CA HIS A 71 16.24 -31.56 -17.00
C HIS A 71 15.37 -32.82 -16.76
N PRO A 72 14.99 -33.59 -17.80
CA PRO A 72 14.10 -34.75 -17.68
C PRO A 72 14.56 -35.80 -16.66
N ASN A 73 15.87 -36.02 -16.57
CA ASN A 73 16.45 -37.05 -15.69
C ASN A 73 16.52 -36.66 -14.21
N GLY A 74 16.06 -35.46 -13.84
CA GLY A 74 16.02 -35.01 -12.43
C GLY A 74 17.39 -34.85 -11.76
N GLN A 75 18.49 -34.92 -12.51
CA GLN A 75 19.83 -34.67 -11.97
C GLN A 75 19.97 -33.21 -11.55
N ARG A 76 20.69 -32.97 -10.44
CA ARG A 76 21.11 -31.62 -10.02
C ARG A 76 22.19 -31.14 -10.99
N HIS A 77 21.77 -30.59 -12.11
CA HIS A 77 22.66 -29.86 -13.01
C HIS A 77 23.17 -28.60 -12.32
N SER A 78 24.36 -28.16 -12.71
CA SER A 78 24.86 -26.86 -12.27
C SER A 78 23.90 -25.78 -12.79
N SER A 79 23.64 -24.72 -12.02
CA SER A 79 22.85 -23.56 -12.49
C SER A 79 23.50 -22.83 -13.69
N GLU A 80 24.64 -23.33 -14.18
CA GLU A 80 25.38 -22.82 -15.32
C GLU A 80 25.04 -23.56 -16.63
N ASP A 81 24.32 -24.69 -16.60
CA ASP A 81 24.01 -25.45 -17.82
C ASP A 81 22.93 -24.73 -18.66
N ARG A 82 23.24 -24.42 -19.93
CA ARG A 82 22.34 -23.71 -20.86
C ARG A 82 21.30 -24.63 -21.48
N VAL A 83 20.13 -24.07 -21.78
CA VAL A 83 19.06 -24.72 -22.54
C VAL A 83 19.23 -24.38 -24.02
N TYR A 84 19.29 -25.38 -24.88
CA TYR A 84 19.34 -25.20 -26.33
C TYR A 84 18.02 -25.58 -26.99
N TYR A 85 17.76 -24.99 -28.17
CA TYR A 85 16.62 -25.40 -28.98
C TYR A 85 16.73 -26.89 -29.33
N GLY A 86 15.65 -27.64 -29.09
CA GLY A 86 15.59 -29.10 -29.25
C GLY A 86 15.89 -29.89 -27.98
N ASP A 87 16.45 -29.27 -26.93
CA ASP A 87 16.72 -29.98 -25.67
C ASP A 87 15.42 -30.43 -25.00
N PRO A 88 15.31 -31.71 -24.59
CA PRO A 88 14.18 -32.17 -23.82
C PRO A 88 14.25 -31.60 -22.39
N LEU A 89 13.13 -31.10 -21.89
CA LEU A 89 13.00 -30.45 -20.60
C LEU A 89 11.63 -30.71 -19.97
N VAL A 90 11.54 -30.43 -18.68
CA VAL A 90 10.31 -30.47 -17.89
C VAL A 90 10.04 -29.09 -17.33
N LEU A 91 8.84 -28.57 -17.56
CA LEU A 91 8.39 -27.31 -17.00
C LEU A 91 7.65 -27.59 -15.69
N VAL A 92 8.25 -27.17 -14.58
CA VAL A 92 7.69 -27.31 -13.24
C VAL A 92 7.16 -25.95 -12.81
N ASN A 93 5.84 -25.83 -12.59
CA ASN A 93 5.27 -24.56 -12.18
C ASN A 93 5.61 -24.19 -10.72
N GLN A 94 5.25 -22.97 -10.31
CA GLN A 94 5.48 -22.44 -8.97
C GLN A 94 4.87 -23.27 -7.81
N HIS A 95 3.93 -24.16 -8.11
CA HIS A 95 3.31 -25.08 -7.15
C HIS A 95 3.96 -26.47 -7.13
N GLY A 96 5.07 -26.67 -7.85
CA GLY A 96 5.76 -27.96 -7.96
C GLY A 96 5.05 -28.97 -8.87
N MET A 97 4.09 -28.53 -9.68
CA MET A 97 3.35 -29.37 -10.63
C MET A 97 3.96 -29.28 -12.03
N VAL A 98 3.77 -30.32 -12.84
CA VAL A 98 4.24 -30.42 -14.22
C VAL A 98 3.07 -30.44 -15.19
N TRP A 99 3.33 -30.03 -16.43
CA TRP A 99 2.35 -30.23 -17.49
C TRP A 99 2.05 -31.70 -17.72
N ASN A 100 0.76 -31.98 -17.81
CA ASN A 100 0.24 -33.32 -17.99
C ASN A 100 -0.88 -33.31 -19.03
N ASN A 101 -0.84 -34.24 -19.98
CA ASN A 101 -1.81 -34.33 -21.08
C ASN A 101 -3.00 -35.29 -20.83
N LYS A 102 -3.19 -35.69 -19.57
CA LYS A 102 -4.25 -36.58 -19.08
C LYS A 102 -4.99 -35.91 -17.92
N THR A 103 -5.78 -34.89 -18.25
CA THR A 103 -6.47 -34.03 -17.28
C THR A 103 -7.93 -34.43 -17.10
N GLY A 104 -8.32 -34.87 -15.89
CA GLY A 104 -9.74 -35.05 -15.54
C GLY A 104 -10.49 -36.02 -16.48
N GLY A 105 -9.81 -37.07 -16.94
CA GLY A 105 -10.36 -38.05 -17.88
C GLY A 105 -10.38 -37.60 -19.34
N ILE A 106 -10.02 -36.35 -19.66
CA ILE A 106 -9.84 -35.90 -21.05
C ILE A 106 -8.38 -36.10 -21.46
N THR A 107 -8.16 -36.68 -22.63
CA THR A 107 -6.85 -36.84 -23.23
C THR A 107 -6.54 -35.71 -24.20
N GLY A 108 -5.33 -35.17 -24.14
CA GLY A 108 -4.81 -34.20 -25.10
C GLY A 108 -4.88 -32.75 -24.63
N TYR A 109 -5.77 -32.43 -23.69
CA TYR A 109 -5.71 -31.16 -22.96
C TYR A 109 -4.54 -31.19 -21.98
N VAL A 110 -3.90 -30.04 -21.82
CA VAL A 110 -2.77 -29.85 -20.91
C VAL A 110 -3.25 -29.21 -19.61
N GLY A 111 -2.72 -29.66 -18.49
CA GLY A 111 -2.96 -29.04 -17.19
C GLY A 111 -1.92 -29.46 -16.15
N PRO A 112 -1.81 -28.71 -15.04
CA PRO A 112 -0.80 -28.97 -14.01
C PRO A 112 -1.18 -30.21 -13.18
N ARG A 113 -0.23 -31.13 -12.97
CA ARG A 113 -0.37 -32.30 -12.10
C ARG A 113 0.92 -32.61 -11.33
N PRO A 114 0.86 -33.36 -10.22
CA PRO A 114 2.08 -33.86 -9.56
C PRO A 114 2.96 -34.68 -10.51
N ARG A 115 4.27 -34.67 -10.24
CA ARG A 115 5.28 -35.43 -11.01
C ARG A 115 5.07 -36.94 -10.91
N GLY A 116 5.54 -37.68 -11.91
CA GLY A 116 5.48 -39.14 -11.95
C GLY A 116 4.10 -39.73 -12.26
N ILE A 117 3.06 -38.89 -12.39
CA ILE A 117 1.73 -39.34 -12.80
C ILE A 117 1.70 -39.58 -14.31
N SER A 118 1.02 -40.63 -14.74
CA SER A 118 0.82 -40.92 -16.16
C SER A 118 0.23 -39.72 -16.92
N GLY A 119 0.87 -39.37 -18.04
CA GLY A 119 0.60 -38.16 -18.81
C GLY A 119 1.56 -37.01 -18.56
N GLU A 120 2.52 -37.10 -17.63
CA GLU A 120 3.63 -36.12 -17.47
C GLU A 120 4.33 -35.92 -18.81
N MET A 121 4.52 -34.66 -19.18
CA MET A 121 5.02 -34.26 -20.48
C MET A 121 6.49 -33.83 -20.39
N PHE A 122 7.29 -34.35 -21.32
CA PHE A 122 8.64 -33.91 -21.62
C PHE A 122 8.58 -33.13 -22.92
N VAL A 123 9.00 -31.88 -22.90
CA VAL A 123 8.83 -30.95 -24.02
C VAL A 123 10.19 -30.41 -24.48
N CYS A 124 10.24 -29.79 -25.65
CA CYS A 124 11.39 -29.01 -26.09
C CYS A 124 10.95 -27.69 -26.73
N PHE A 125 11.82 -26.69 -26.67
CA PHE A 125 11.66 -25.44 -27.42
C PHE A 125 12.17 -25.61 -28.85
N THR A 126 11.46 -25.07 -29.83
CA THR A 126 11.81 -25.13 -31.26
C THR A 126 11.59 -23.78 -31.93
N GLN A 127 12.48 -23.38 -32.84
CA GLN A 127 12.43 -22.12 -33.60
C GLN A 127 11.86 -22.37 -35.02
N GLY A 128 11.10 -21.42 -35.60
CA GLY A 128 10.39 -21.60 -36.89
C GLY A 128 11.32 -21.76 -38.11
N SER A 129 11.02 -22.68 -39.04
CA SER A 129 10.22 -22.39 -40.24
C SER A 129 9.03 -23.35 -40.48
N ALA A 130 8.05 -22.87 -41.27
CA ALA A 130 6.83 -23.56 -41.68
C ALA A 130 7.06 -24.50 -42.89
N GLU A 131 5.99 -25.24 -43.21
CA GLU A 131 5.73 -26.09 -44.39
C GLU A 131 6.11 -27.57 -44.29
N GLU A 132 5.10 -28.40 -43.99
CA GLU A 132 4.74 -29.48 -44.92
C GLU A 132 3.21 -29.57 -44.93
N GLU A 133 2.63 -29.21 -46.08
CA GLU A 133 1.25 -29.47 -46.43
C GLU A 133 0.95 -30.97 -46.27
N MET A 134 -0.05 -31.30 -45.46
CA MET A 134 -0.62 -32.64 -45.48
C MET A 134 -1.45 -32.75 -46.74
N GLU A 135 -0.82 -33.18 -47.84
CA GLU A 135 -1.49 -33.60 -49.06
C GLU A 135 -2.60 -34.58 -48.69
N LYS A 136 -3.85 -34.14 -48.89
CA LYS A 136 -4.97 -35.05 -49.03
C LYS A 136 -4.81 -35.80 -50.34
N SER A 137 -4.22 -36.99 -50.28
CA SER A 137 -4.42 -38.01 -51.31
C SER A 137 -4.53 -39.39 -50.65
N SER A 138 -5.39 -40.31 -51.04
CA SER A 138 -6.67 -40.27 -51.74
C SER A 138 -7.27 -41.67 -51.54
N ARG A 139 -8.53 -41.83 -51.98
CA ARG A 139 -9.20 -43.11 -52.19
C ARG A 139 -8.29 -44.18 -52.82
N LYS A 140 -8.52 -45.43 -52.40
CA LYS A 140 -8.55 -46.67 -53.23
C LYS A 140 -7.76 -46.59 -54.55
N ASP A 141 -6.62 -47.28 -54.64
CA ASP A 141 -6.50 -48.37 -55.63
C ASP A 141 -5.31 -49.31 -55.38
N LYS A 142 -5.47 -50.51 -55.94
CA LYS A 142 -4.64 -51.72 -55.81
C LYS A 142 -3.27 -51.61 -56.51
N GLY A 143 -2.28 -52.37 -56.03
CA GLY A 143 -1.32 -53.05 -56.92
C GLY A 143 0.16 -53.09 -56.51
N ASN A 144 0.58 -54.26 -56.01
CA ASN A 144 1.87 -54.98 -56.20
C ASN A 144 3.17 -54.25 -56.63
N LYS A 145 4.21 -54.41 -55.81
CA LYS A 145 5.54 -55.08 -56.06
C LYS A 145 6.57 -54.46 -55.11
N LEU A 146 7.08 -55.16 -54.10
CA LEU A 146 8.01 -56.31 -54.11
C LEU A 146 9.45 -55.96 -54.55
N ASP A 147 10.33 -56.06 -53.56
CA ASP A 147 11.70 -56.61 -53.58
C ASP A 147 12.95 -55.72 -53.46
N LYS A 148 13.85 -56.27 -52.62
CA LYS A 148 15.30 -56.10 -52.44
C LYS A 148 15.77 -55.04 -51.44
N LEU A 149 16.68 -55.31 -50.50
CA LEU A 149 17.51 -56.47 -50.09
C LEU A 149 18.10 -56.06 -48.71
N MET A 150 17.95 -56.78 -47.60
CA MET A 150 18.79 -57.88 -47.08
C MET A 150 20.33 -57.67 -47.12
N ALA A 151 20.94 -57.52 -45.92
CA ALA A 151 22.18 -58.18 -45.45
C ALA A 151 22.44 -57.76 -43.96
N SER A 152 22.17 -58.61 -42.96
CA SER A 152 23.09 -59.59 -42.30
C SER A 152 24.12 -58.92 -41.36
N VAL A 153 23.89 -58.83 -40.03
CA VAL A 153 24.04 -59.83 -38.94
C VAL A 153 25.48 -60.11 -38.49
N THR A 154 25.82 -59.75 -37.23
CA THR A 154 26.50 -60.55 -36.16
C THR A 154 26.77 -59.67 -34.90
N THR A 155 26.00 -59.78 -33.80
CA THR A 155 26.15 -60.60 -32.56
C THR A 155 27.16 -60.13 -31.49
N SER A 156 26.64 -59.59 -30.37
CA SER A 156 26.96 -59.89 -28.94
C SER A 156 26.29 -58.83 -28.02
N ALA A 157 25.17 -59.14 -27.36
CA ALA A 157 25.01 -59.70 -26.01
C ALA A 157 24.96 -58.65 -24.87
N LEU A 158 23.72 -58.29 -24.49
CA LEU A 158 23.16 -58.04 -23.14
C LEU A 158 23.80 -56.98 -22.20
N SER A 159 23.11 -55.84 -22.01
CA SER A 159 22.56 -55.43 -20.71
C SER A 159 21.56 -54.27 -20.88
N MET A 160 20.47 -54.31 -20.13
CA MET A 160 19.26 -53.50 -20.30
C MET A 160 19.47 -52.00 -20.02
N SER A 161 19.28 -51.17 -21.03
CA SER A 161 18.88 -49.75 -20.90
C SER A 161 17.92 -49.44 -22.05
N GLY A 162 16.64 -49.30 -21.72
CA GLY A 162 15.56 -49.03 -22.66
C GLY A 162 15.78 -47.70 -23.37
N SER A 163 15.97 -47.81 -24.68
CA SER A 163 16.44 -46.75 -25.57
C SER A 163 15.42 -45.63 -25.78
N LEU A 164 15.91 -44.40 -25.62
CA LEU A 164 15.31 -43.17 -26.14
C LEU A 164 15.31 -43.27 -27.68
N SER A 165 14.18 -43.59 -28.30
CA SER A 165 14.10 -43.79 -29.74
C SER A 165 14.10 -42.46 -30.50
N VAL A 166 15.23 -42.17 -31.15
CA VAL A 166 15.41 -41.47 -32.44
C VAL A 166 14.34 -40.42 -32.79
N VAL A 167 14.65 -39.15 -32.47
CA VAL A 167 13.94 -37.98 -32.96
C VAL A 167 14.31 -37.74 -34.43
N LYS A 168 13.30 -37.58 -35.30
CA LYS A 168 13.46 -37.17 -36.70
C LYS A 168 14.13 -35.79 -36.76
N ASN A 169 15.15 -35.66 -37.61
CA ASN A 169 15.91 -34.44 -37.88
C ASN A 169 15.00 -33.25 -38.25
N TYR A 170 14.70 -32.40 -37.26
CA TYR A 170 14.39 -31.01 -37.52
C TYR A 170 15.72 -30.30 -37.76
N LYS A 171 15.85 -29.55 -38.86
CA LYS A 171 17.04 -28.74 -39.15
C LYS A 171 17.28 -27.77 -37.99
N THR A 172 18.26 -28.10 -37.16
CA THR A 172 18.65 -27.35 -35.96
C THR A 172 19.51 -26.17 -36.37
N GLU A 173 18.96 -24.97 -36.43
CA GLU A 173 19.75 -23.79 -36.09
C GLU A 173 19.94 -23.83 -34.57
N ALA A 174 20.98 -24.54 -34.13
CA ALA A 174 21.24 -24.92 -32.74
C ALA A 174 21.78 -23.74 -31.91
N GLY A 175 20.92 -22.72 -31.72
CA GLY A 175 21.18 -21.63 -30.79
C GLY A 175 20.80 -21.98 -29.34
N PRO A 176 21.41 -21.31 -28.33
CA PRO A 176 20.87 -21.33 -26.98
C PRO A 176 19.52 -20.61 -26.95
N VAL A 177 18.56 -21.13 -26.20
CA VAL A 177 17.29 -20.44 -25.92
C VAL A 177 17.60 -19.22 -25.06
N CYS A 178 17.10 -18.05 -25.45
CA CYS A 178 17.32 -16.80 -24.74
C CYS A 178 16.00 -16.19 -24.25
N PHE A 179 16.07 -15.49 -23.12
CA PHE A 179 14.98 -14.60 -22.71
C PHE A 179 14.80 -13.49 -23.74
N GLY A 180 13.56 -13.29 -24.18
CA GLY A 180 13.16 -12.40 -25.26
C GLY A 180 12.93 -13.10 -26.60
N ASP A 181 13.30 -14.38 -26.73
CA ASP A 181 13.00 -15.15 -27.93
C ASP A 181 11.49 -15.21 -28.15
N SER A 182 11.05 -14.88 -29.36
CA SER A 182 9.67 -14.93 -29.80
C SER A 182 9.52 -15.95 -30.94
N ASP A 183 8.27 -16.28 -31.27
CA ASP A 183 7.95 -17.33 -32.25
C ASP A 183 8.50 -18.73 -31.89
N VAL A 184 8.60 -19.02 -30.59
CA VAL A 184 9.05 -20.32 -30.09
C VAL A 184 7.87 -21.29 -30.07
N ALA A 185 7.96 -22.40 -30.78
CA ALA A 185 7.01 -23.50 -30.65
C ALA A 185 7.47 -24.46 -29.55
N ILE A 186 6.52 -24.99 -28.79
CA ILE A 186 6.77 -26.04 -27.80
C ILE A 186 6.24 -27.36 -28.34
N THR A 187 7.12 -28.35 -28.45
CA THR A 187 6.77 -29.70 -28.92
C THR A 187 6.88 -30.69 -27.78
N VAL A 188 5.88 -31.57 -27.64
CA VAL A 188 5.95 -32.69 -26.71
C VAL A 188 6.85 -33.76 -27.31
N VAL A 189 8.05 -33.92 -26.74
CA VAL A 189 9.02 -34.95 -27.13
C VAL A 189 8.51 -36.33 -26.71
N GLU A 190 8.13 -36.44 -25.44
CA GLU A 190 7.62 -37.67 -24.86
C GLU A 190 6.59 -37.37 -23.78
N SER A 191 5.75 -38.36 -23.47
CA SER A 191 4.98 -38.35 -22.24
C SER A 191 5.02 -39.75 -21.62
N ASN A 192 5.00 -39.86 -20.30
CA ASN A 192 5.08 -41.16 -19.58
C ASN A 192 3.77 -41.98 -19.65
N ARG A 193 3.09 -41.93 -20.80
CA ARG A 193 1.86 -42.66 -21.15
C ARG A 193 2.14 -43.58 -22.33
N ARG A 194 1.29 -44.59 -22.50
CA ARG A 194 1.45 -45.61 -23.56
C ARG A 194 1.22 -45.09 -24.99
N SER A 195 0.52 -43.97 -25.16
CA SER A 195 0.05 -43.50 -26.48
C SER A 195 0.77 -42.22 -26.89
N GLN A 196 1.55 -42.30 -27.98
CA GLN A 196 2.32 -41.21 -28.58
C GLN A 196 1.48 -40.26 -29.46
N VAL A 197 0.18 -40.52 -29.64
CA VAL A 197 -0.72 -39.69 -30.48
C VAL A 197 -0.77 -38.23 -30.01
N PHE A 198 -0.43 -37.99 -28.74
CA PHE A 198 -0.47 -36.70 -28.05
C PHE A 198 0.93 -36.09 -27.87
N ASN A 199 1.94 -36.62 -28.57
CA ASN A 199 3.28 -36.05 -28.64
C ASN A 199 3.34 -35.08 -29.83
N ARG A 200 2.45 -34.08 -29.84
CA ARG A 200 2.37 -33.05 -30.90
C ARG A 200 2.86 -31.71 -30.38
N ARG A 201 2.93 -30.71 -31.28
CA ARG A 201 3.08 -29.31 -30.90
C ARG A 201 1.91 -28.86 -30.05
N LEU A 202 2.19 -27.93 -29.14
CA LEU A 202 1.14 -27.29 -28.36
C LEU A 202 0.29 -26.40 -29.27
N SER A 203 -1.02 -26.51 -29.10
CA SER A 203 -2.02 -25.77 -29.87
C SER A 203 -3.03 -25.11 -28.93
N ASN A 204 -3.59 -24.00 -29.38
CA ASN A 204 -4.71 -23.33 -28.74
C ASN A 204 -6.01 -23.84 -29.37
N TYR A 205 -6.87 -24.40 -28.55
CA TYR A 205 -8.12 -24.97 -28.97
C TYR A 205 -9.31 -24.42 -28.16
N LYS A 206 -10.31 -23.90 -28.87
CA LYS A 206 -11.56 -23.42 -28.27
C LYS A 206 -12.76 -24.14 -28.90
N LYS A 207 -13.50 -24.87 -28.07
CA LYS A 207 -14.81 -25.43 -28.46
C LYS A 207 -15.83 -24.30 -28.59
N ALA A 208 -16.79 -24.45 -29.51
CA ALA A 208 -17.91 -23.50 -29.65
C ALA A 208 -18.73 -23.33 -28.35
N THR A 209 -18.83 -24.38 -27.54
CA THR A 209 -19.51 -24.36 -26.23
C THR A 209 -18.64 -23.86 -25.09
N SER A 210 -17.36 -23.53 -25.36
CA SER A 210 -16.45 -23.04 -24.35
C SER A 210 -16.82 -21.62 -23.94
N ARG A 211 -16.87 -21.38 -22.63
CA ARG A 211 -17.15 -20.04 -22.07
C ARG A 211 -15.89 -19.18 -21.94
N ILE A 212 -14.69 -19.75 -22.07
CA ILE A 212 -13.44 -18.98 -22.04
C ILE A 212 -13.15 -18.35 -23.40
N ALA A 213 -12.70 -17.10 -23.42
CA ALA A 213 -12.48 -16.36 -24.65
C ALA A 213 -11.21 -16.82 -25.41
N GLY A 214 -10.11 -17.07 -24.70
CA GLY A 214 -8.79 -17.29 -25.27
C GLY A 214 -8.44 -18.74 -25.62
N GLY A 215 -9.16 -19.72 -25.05
CA GLY A 215 -9.01 -21.14 -25.39
C GLY A 215 -8.08 -21.95 -24.46
N TYR A 216 -8.05 -23.26 -24.68
CA TYR A 216 -7.28 -24.22 -23.87
C TYR A 216 -6.01 -24.65 -24.60
N ILE A 217 -4.99 -25.03 -23.83
CA ILE A 217 -3.78 -25.63 -24.39
C ILE A 217 -4.00 -27.12 -24.61
N CYS A 218 -3.75 -27.57 -25.83
CA CYS A 218 -3.85 -28.96 -26.27
C CYS A 218 -2.54 -29.44 -26.91
N CYS A 219 -2.35 -30.76 -26.99
CA CYS A 219 -1.20 -31.42 -27.63
C CYS A 219 -1.61 -32.62 -28.48
N ASP A 220 -2.86 -32.68 -28.91
CA ASP A 220 -3.41 -33.72 -29.80
C ASP A 220 -3.38 -33.32 -31.28
N GLY A 221 -2.87 -32.12 -31.60
CA GLY A 221 -2.89 -31.53 -32.94
C GLY A 221 -4.22 -30.83 -33.28
N SER A 222 -5.17 -30.72 -32.35
CA SER A 222 -6.38 -29.93 -32.53
C SER A 222 -6.14 -28.45 -32.25
N GLY A 223 -6.84 -27.57 -32.98
CA GLY A 223 -6.72 -26.13 -32.82
C GLY A 223 -5.57 -25.51 -33.63
N THR A 224 -5.18 -24.29 -33.25
CA THR A 224 -4.13 -23.53 -33.94
C THR A 224 -2.83 -23.62 -33.18
N GLU A 225 -1.71 -23.84 -33.86
CA GLU A 225 -0.40 -23.94 -33.23
C GLU A 225 -0.07 -22.71 -32.38
N LEU A 226 0.48 -22.94 -31.18
CA LEU A 226 0.88 -21.88 -30.26
C LEU A 226 2.33 -21.47 -30.48
N ARG A 227 2.52 -20.15 -30.56
CA ARG A 227 3.83 -19.50 -30.63
C ARG A 227 4.05 -18.68 -29.37
N PHE A 228 5.12 -19.01 -28.67
CA PHE A 228 5.44 -18.47 -27.36
C PHE A 228 6.57 -17.45 -27.43
N SER A 229 6.51 -16.49 -26.52
CA SER A 229 7.64 -15.66 -26.13
C SER A 229 8.22 -16.19 -24.82
N ILE A 230 9.54 -16.37 -24.77
CA ILE A 230 10.27 -16.81 -23.59
C ILE A 230 10.63 -15.59 -22.76
N LEU A 231 9.93 -15.38 -21.64
CA LEU A 231 10.12 -14.22 -20.77
C LEU A 231 10.75 -14.63 -19.44
N PRO A 232 11.54 -13.78 -18.79
CA PRO A 232 12.00 -14.07 -17.44
C PRO A 232 10.83 -13.98 -16.45
N ALA A 233 10.96 -14.69 -15.33
CA ALA A 233 10.09 -14.51 -14.18
C ALA A 233 10.12 -13.07 -13.67
N TYR A 234 9.03 -12.65 -13.01
CA TYR A 234 8.96 -11.30 -12.49
C TYR A 234 9.99 -11.13 -11.35
N PRO A 235 10.94 -10.17 -11.45
CA PRO A 235 11.90 -9.96 -10.38
C PRO A 235 11.18 -9.40 -9.15
N LYS A 236 11.11 -10.16 -8.05
CA LYS A 236 10.66 -9.60 -6.77
C LYS A 236 11.59 -8.47 -6.32
N ILE A 237 11.06 -7.37 -5.78
CA ILE A 237 11.87 -6.30 -5.20
C ILE A 237 12.15 -6.68 -3.74
N LYS A 238 13.38 -7.11 -3.48
CA LYS A 238 13.79 -7.53 -2.13
C LYS A 238 13.85 -6.35 -1.18
N GLN A 239 14.36 -5.22 -1.67
CA GLN A 239 14.69 -4.06 -0.86
C GLN A 239 14.52 -2.78 -1.65
N VAL A 240 13.93 -1.76 -1.04
CA VAL A 240 13.99 -0.37 -1.50
C VAL A 240 14.70 0.46 -0.44
N SER A 241 15.79 1.12 -0.80
CA SER A 241 16.56 1.97 0.12
C SER A 241 16.43 3.44 -0.27
N MET A 242 16.10 4.30 0.69
CA MET A 242 15.98 5.74 0.50
C MET A 242 16.37 6.50 1.78
N MET A 243 17.35 7.40 1.70
CA MET A 243 17.93 8.06 2.88
C MET A 243 18.30 7.05 3.99
N ASP A 244 17.77 7.23 5.20
CA ASP A 244 17.93 6.34 6.36
C ASP A 244 16.81 5.28 6.45
N ARG A 245 16.00 5.11 5.40
CA ARG A 245 14.89 4.14 5.35
C ARG A 245 15.18 2.99 4.42
N ILE A 246 14.86 1.79 4.88
CA ILE A 246 14.93 0.54 4.12
C ILE A 246 13.54 -0.08 4.16
N ILE A 247 12.98 -0.42 2.99
CA ILE A 247 11.69 -1.10 2.83
C ILE A 247 11.96 -2.51 2.33
N THR A 248 11.62 -3.51 3.14
CA THR A 248 11.87 -4.94 2.84
C THR A 248 10.79 -5.82 3.49
N PRO A 249 10.17 -6.78 2.78
CA PRO A 249 10.13 -6.93 1.32
C PRO A 249 9.20 -5.86 0.67
N TYR A 250 9.40 -5.55 -0.61
CA TYR A 250 8.50 -4.66 -1.35
C TYR A 250 7.69 -5.43 -2.38
N ASN A 251 6.37 -5.24 -2.37
CA ASN A 251 5.46 -5.82 -3.36
C ASN A 251 5.10 -4.79 -4.44
N TYR A 252 5.01 -5.22 -5.70
CA TYR A 252 4.51 -4.37 -6.78
C TYR A 252 3.12 -3.81 -6.42
N GLY A 253 2.90 -2.52 -6.67
CA GLY A 253 1.69 -1.80 -6.27
C GLY A 253 1.74 -1.17 -4.86
N GLN A 254 2.68 -1.57 -3.99
CA GLN A 254 2.83 -0.98 -2.65
C GLN A 254 3.23 0.50 -2.75
N LYS A 255 2.61 1.36 -1.93
CA LYS A 255 2.81 2.81 -1.97
C LYS A 255 4.00 3.21 -1.09
N ILE A 256 4.98 3.88 -1.69
CA ILE A 256 6.13 4.44 -1.01
C ILE A 256 5.87 5.93 -0.75
N ALA A 257 5.75 6.34 0.51
CA ALA A 257 5.70 7.76 0.86
C ALA A 257 7.06 8.41 0.62
N LEU A 258 7.09 9.54 -0.10
CA LEU A 258 8.33 10.27 -0.36
C LEU A 258 8.60 11.27 0.78
N PRO A 259 9.64 11.07 1.61
CA PRO A 259 9.97 12.02 2.67
C PRO A 259 10.39 13.37 2.09
N LEU A 260 9.93 14.47 2.72
CA LEU A 260 10.21 15.85 2.32
C LEU A 260 11.72 16.16 2.23
N GLY A 261 12.56 15.41 2.96
CA GLY A 261 14.02 15.53 2.93
C GLY A 261 14.67 15.12 1.61
N LEU A 262 14.14 14.11 0.90
CA LEU A 262 14.63 13.68 -0.43
C LEU A 262 14.44 14.79 -1.48
N LEU A 263 13.47 15.67 -1.24
CA LEU A 263 13.10 16.77 -2.13
C LEU A 263 13.84 18.08 -1.76
N GLY A 264 14.60 18.10 -0.66
CA GLY A 264 15.17 19.31 -0.07
C GLY A 264 16.70 19.44 -0.09
N SER A 265 17.44 18.63 -0.86
CA SER A 265 18.91 18.64 -0.80
C SER A 265 19.50 19.99 -1.21
N THR A 266 19.87 20.77 -0.22
CA THR A 266 20.75 21.94 -0.33
C THR A 266 22.16 21.44 -0.62
N VAL A 267 22.70 21.82 -1.78
CA VAL A 267 24.17 21.84 -1.97
C VAL A 267 24.70 22.94 -1.05
N GLN A 268 25.16 22.58 0.15
CA GLN A 268 25.94 23.50 0.99
C GLN A 268 27.29 23.74 0.31
N LYS A 269 27.47 24.93 -0.27
CA LYS A 269 28.80 25.50 -0.51
C LYS A 269 29.48 25.71 0.84
N ALA A 270 30.66 25.12 0.97
CA ALA A 270 31.53 25.26 2.12
C ALA A 270 31.84 26.73 2.43
N SER A 271 31.64 27.13 3.69
CA SER A 271 32.34 28.24 4.34
C SER A 271 32.40 27.91 5.84
N GLY A 272 33.58 28.13 6.44
CA GLY A 272 34.07 27.33 7.55
C GLY A 272 33.49 27.62 8.94
N ARG A 273 33.45 26.57 9.76
CA ARG A 273 34.03 26.57 11.12
C ARG A 273 34.18 25.13 11.61
N LYS A 274 35.40 24.78 12.03
CA LYS A 274 35.74 23.49 12.63
C LYS A 274 35.14 23.40 14.03
N THR A 275 34.44 22.32 14.35
CA THR A 275 34.53 21.63 15.65
C THR A 275 33.87 20.24 15.54
N SER A 276 34.33 19.36 16.41
CA SER A 276 34.34 17.89 16.36
C SER A 276 32.98 17.22 16.52
N ALA A 277 32.50 16.55 15.46
CA ALA A 277 31.58 15.39 15.52
C ALA A 277 31.44 14.69 14.14
N LYS A 278 32.53 14.54 13.37
CA LYS A 278 32.53 13.80 12.10
C LYS A 278 33.38 12.54 12.20
N ARG A 279 32.83 11.52 12.85
CA ARG A 279 33.32 10.14 12.82
C ARG A 279 32.16 9.18 13.07
N ALA A 280 31.16 9.19 12.18
CA ALA A 280 30.12 8.16 12.11
C ALA A 280 29.34 8.10 10.77
N VAL A 281 29.73 8.87 9.74
CA VAL A 281 29.05 8.87 8.42
C VAL A 281 30.09 8.77 7.30
N GLN A 282 30.86 7.70 7.32
CA GLN A 282 31.77 7.29 6.25
C GLN A 282 31.74 5.76 6.14
N SER A 283 30.57 5.19 5.78
CA SER A 283 30.50 3.77 5.40
C SER A 283 29.37 3.42 4.41
N SER A 284 28.52 4.36 3.97
CA SER A 284 27.49 4.10 2.94
C SER A 284 27.57 5.14 1.83
N GLY A 285 28.15 4.78 0.68
CA GLY A 285 28.34 5.65 -0.48
C GLY A 285 27.06 6.04 -1.23
N MET A 286 25.94 6.32 -0.55
CA MET A 286 24.76 6.93 -1.16
C MET A 286 24.91 8.46 -1.17
N GLN A 287 24.80 9.08 -2.34
CA GLN A 287 24.63 10.53 -2.41
C GLN A 287 23.24 10.89 -1.81
N GLN A 288 23.18 11.92 -0.97
CA GLN A 288 21.92 12.42 -0.41
C GLN A 288 20.87 12.64 -1.51
N GLY A 289 19.84 11.80 -1.59
CA GLY A 289 18.70 11.99 -2.52
C GLY A 289 18.31 10.82 -3.43
N GLU A 290 19.00 9.68 -3.42
CA GLU A 290 18.69 8.54 -4.32
C GLU A 290 17.76 7.49 -3.69
N ILE A 291 16.93 6.87 -4.53
CA ILE A 291 16.12 5.69 -4.17
C ILE A 291 16.64 4.48 -4.97
N LEU A 292 17.11 3.46 -4.26
CA LEU A 292 17.65 2.23 -4.84
C LEU A 292 16.63 1.09 -4.68
N PHE A 293 16.30 0.43 -5.79
CA PHE A 293 15.48 -0.78 -5.83
C PHE A 293 16.38 -1.98 -6.09
N GLN A 294 16.44 -2.93 -5.17
CA GLN A 294 17.21 -4.17 -5.32
C GLN A 294 16.27 -5.35 -5.58
N CYS A 295 16.48 -6.02 -6.69
CA CYS A 295 15.66 -7.14 -7.14
C CYS A 295 16.23 -8.50 -6.68
N SER A 296 15.37 -9.50 -6.65
CA SER A 296 15.68 -10.87 -6.22
C SER A 296 16.68 -11.60 -7.11
N ASN A 297 16.72 -11.24 -8.39
CA ASN A 297 17.70 -11.72 -9.38
C ASN A 297 19.03 -10.95 -9.34
N GLY A 298 19.25 -10.08 -8.35
CA GLY A 298 20.47 -9.28 -8.21
C GLY A 298 20.48 -7.99 -9.04
N ALA A 299 19.45 -7.76 -9.88
CA ALA A 299 19.31 -6.51 -10.63
C ALA A 299 19.03 -5.32 -9.72
N GLN A 300 19.37 -4.12 -10.18
CA GLN A 300 19.15 -2.89 -9.41
C GLN A 300 18.57 -1.79 -10.29
N ALA A 301 17.56 -1.06 -9.82
CA ALA A 301 17.12 0.20 -10.43
C ALA A 301 17.43 1.36 -9.49
N VAL A 302 17.86 2.49 -10.05
CA VAL A 302 18.18 3.70 -9.27
C VAL A 302 17.32 4.85 -9.77
N LEU A 303 16.53 5.44 -8.88
CA LEU A 303 15.86 6.71 -9.10
C LEU A 303 16.70 7.80 -8.43
N SER A 304 17.41 8.57 -9.25
CA SER A 304 18.23 9.68 -8.77
C SER A 304 17.35 10.81 -8.23
N GLY A 305 17.87 11.60 -7.29
CA GLY A 305 17.15 12.76 -6.76
C GLY A 305 16.80 13.81 -7.82
N THR A 306 17.66 13.98 -8.84
CA THR A 306 17.42 14.89 -9.98
C THR A 306 16.27 14.41 -10.86
N LEU A 307 16.25 13.11 -11.19
CA LEU A 307 15.16 12.51 -11.97
C LEU A 307 13.84 12.55 -11.19
N LEU A 308 13.89 12.27 -9.89
CA LEU A 308 12.72 12.41 -9.01
C LEU A 308 12.17 13.84 -9.03
N GLN A 309 13.02 14.86 -8.85
CA GLN A 309 12.60 16.27 -8.92
C GLN A 309 11.97 16.64 -10.27
N GLN A 310 12.57 16.19 -11.37
CA GLN A 310 12.03 16.42 -12.71
C GLN A 310 10.65 15.78 -12.88
N LYS A 311 10.48 14.51 -12.48
CA LYS A 311 9.21 13.79 -12.60
C LYS A 311 8.13 14.37 -11.69
N VAL A 312 8.48 14.83 -10.49
CA VAL A 312 7.55 15.56 -9.61
C VAL A 312 7.12 16.88 -10.23
N LEU A 313 8.04 17.65 -10.82
CA LEU A 313 7.70 18.91 -11.50
C LEU A 313 6.75 18.68 -12.69
N THR A 314 7.03 17.67 -13.52
CA THR A 314 6.13 17.28 -14.61
C THR A 314 4.76 16.86 -14.08
N HIS A 315 4.70 16.01 -13.05
CA HIS A 315 3.46 15.61 -12.41
C HIS A 315 2.65 16.82 -11.92
N THR A 316 3.29 17.84 -11.33
CA THR A 316 2.58 19.04 -10.86
C THR A 316 2.07 19.95 -11.98
N LYS A 317 2.71 19.98 -13.16
CA LYS A 317 2.27 20.81 -14.30
C LYS A 317 1.03 20.27 -15.00
N HIS A 318 0.81 18.95 -14.95
CA HIS A 318 -0.30 18.29 -15.65
C HIS A 318 -1.61 18.24 -14.85
N LEU A 319 -1.58 18.46 -13.53
CA LEU A 319 -2.80 18.57 -12.71
C LEU A 319 -3.62 19.86 -12.96
N GLY A 320 -3.20 20.73 -13.90
CA GLY A 320 -3.78 22.06 -14.15
C GLY A 320 -4.80 22.16 -15.30
N THR A 321 -5.12 21.08 -16.02
CA THR A 321 -6.03 21.13 -17.18
C THR A 321 -6.94 19.91 -17.20
N ASN A 322 -8.21 20.12 -16.82
CA ASN A 322 -9.30 19.13 -16.71
C ASN A 322 -9.09 18.09 -15.58
N GLY A 323 -10.06 17.98 -14.68
CA GLY A 323 -10.02 17.22 -13.42
C GLY A 323 -9.94 15.69 -13.52
N ASP A 324 -9.25 15.13 -14.51
CA ASP A 324 -8.80 13.74 -14.50
C ASP A 324 -7.42 13.67 -13.83
N GLU A 325 -7.22 12.75 -12.88
CA GLU A 325 -5.90 12.46 -12.32
C GLU A 325 -4.97 11.91 -13.42
N ILE A 326 -4.24 12.78 -14.12
CA ILE A 326 -3.25 12.33 -15.10
C ILE A 326 -2.07 11.67 -14.36
N GLU A 327 -2.03 10.34 -14.41
CA GLU A 327 -0.98 9.52 -13.80
C GLU A 327 0.39 9.82 -14.45
N SER A 328 1.39 10.29 -13.67
CA SER A 328 2.77 10.35 -14.18
C SER A 328 3.46 9.01 -13.99
N VAL A 329 3.50 8.22 -15.06
CA VAL A 329 4.21 6.94 -15.14
C VAL A 329 5.54 7.15 -15.86
N PHE A 330 6.61 6.57 -15.34
CA PHE A 330 7.93 6.57 -15.96
C PHE A 330 8.66 5.26 -15.69
N GLU A 331 9.70 5.00 -16.47
CA GLU A 331 10.42 3.72 -16.42
C GLU A 331 11.82 3.93 -15.83
N LEU A 332 12.24 2.99 -14.99
CA LEU A 332 13.58 2.91 -14.42
C LEU A 332 14.30 1.68 -14.99
N PRO A 333 15.38 1.86 -15.76
CA PRO A 333 16.12 0.72 -16.30
C PRO A 333 16.79 -0.08 -15.19
N LEU A 334 16.75 -1.41 -15.31
CA LEU A 334 17.52 -2.29 -14.46
C LEU A 334 18.99 -2.28 -14.88
N ARG A 335 19.86 -2.17 -13.88
CA ARG A 335 21.31 -2.41 -13.98
C ARG A 335 21.54 -3.90 -13.79
N ASN A 336 22.45 -4.45 -14.59
CA ASN A 336 22.88 -5.85 -14.54
C ASN A 336 21.79 -6.90 -14.87
N ALA A 337 20.65 -6.47 -15.41
CA ALA A 337 19.63 -7.35 -15.97
C ALA A 337 18.81 -6.62 -17.05
N PRO A 338 18.22 -7.34 -18.01
CA PRO A 338 17.32 -6.75 -19.01
C PRO A 338 16.02 -6.22 -18.38
N GLY A 339 15.43 -5.21 -18.99
CA GLY A 339 14.12 -4.65 -18.61
C GLY A 339 14.15 -3.41 -17.73
N VAL A 340 12.94 -2.96 -17.38
CA VAL A 340 12.67 -1.72 -16.66
C VAL A 340 11.64 -1.96 -15.57
N LEU A 341 11.72 -1.21 -14.47
CA LEU A 341 10.64 -1.05 -13.50
C LEU A 341 9.76 0.11 -13.93
N VAL A 342 8.46 -0.13 -14.06
CA VAL A 342 7.47 0.91 -14.36
C VAL A 342 7.03 1.52 -13.04
N VAL A 343 7.32 2.80 -12.86
CA VAL A 343 7.09 3.54 -11.62
C VAL A 343 6.07 4.65 -11.85
N ARG A 344 5.13 4.77 -10.95
CA ARG A 344 4.06 5.78 -10.94
C ARG A 344 4.25 6.73 -9.77
N LEU A 345 4.09 8.02 -10.04
CA LEU A 345 3.86 9.03 -9.01
C LEU A 345 2.35 9.26 -8.86
N THR A 346 1.90 9.39 -7.62
CA THR A 346 0.52 9.73 -7.27
C THR A 346 0.48 10.76 -6.16
N GLY A 347 -0.67 11.42 -5.99
CA GLY A 347 -0.90 12.40 -4.94
C GLY A 347 -0.41 13.81 -5.29
N VAL A 348 -0.60 14.73 -4.36
CA VAL A 348 -0.36 16.16 -4.58
C VAL A 348 0.99 16.54 -4.00
N ALA A 349 1.86 17.18 -4.80
CA ALA A 349 3.12 17.71 -4.28
C ALA A 349 2.86 18.90 -3.33
N PRO A 350 3.64 19.08 -2.25
CA PRO A 350 3.44 20.18 -1.30
C PRO A 350 3.51 21.56 -1.99
N ARG A 351 2.57 22.47 -1.67
CA ARG A 351 2.52 23.84 -2.26
C ARG A 351 3.82 24.63 -2.06
N THR A 352 4.50 24.45 -0.93
CA THR A 352 5.81 25.07 -0.63
C THR A 352 6.94 24.61 -1.55
N PHE A 353 6.82 23.42 -2.14
CA PHE A 353 7.79 22.84 -3.06
C PHE A 353 7.53 23.28 -4.51
N ALA A 354 6.27 23.25 -4.95
CA ALA A 354 5.87 23.75 -6.27
C ALA A 354 6.22 25.24 -6.44
N GLY A 355 5.98 26.06 -5.41
CA GLY A 355 6.36 27.48 -5.40
C GLY A 355 7.87 27.71 -5.46
N LYS A 356 8.69 26.92 -4.73
CA LYS A 356 10.15 27.04 -4.76
C LYS A 356 10.79 26.56 -6.06
N LEU A 357 10.21 25.55 -6.74
CA LEU A 357 10.67 25.12 -8.06
C LEU A 357 10.21 26.06 -9.18
N CYS A 358 8.97 26.57 -9.13
CA CYS A 358 8.45 27.52 -10.13
C CYS A 358 9.14 28.89 -10.03
N ALA A 359 9.45 29.38 -8.83
CA ALA A 359 10.21 30.62 -8.64
C ALA A 359 11.63 30.57 -9.22
N ARG A 360 12.17 29.36 -9.46
CA ARG A 360 13.51 29.16 -10.03
C ARG A 360 13.51 29.23 -11.57
N ASN A 361 12.35 29.13 -12.22
CA ASN A 361 12.15 29.17 -13.67
C ASN A 361 11.05 30.19 -14.02
N GLY A 362 11.33 31.48 -13.83
CA GLY A 362 10.30 32.52 -13.88
C GLY A 362 9.63 32.77 -15.24
N ARG A 363 8.34 33.14 -15.20
CA ARG A 363 7.71 34.25 -15.96
C ARG A 363 6.34 34.63 -15.35
N GLN A 364 6.11 35.94 -15.23
CA GLN A 364 4.98 36.65 -14.58
C GLN A 364 3.58 36.38 -15.18
N LEU A 365 2.52 36.52 -14.37
CA LEU A 365 1.24 37.17 -14.77
C LEU A 365 0.33 37.56 -13.57
N SER A 366 -0.65 38.43 -13.84
CA SER A 366 -1.18 39.57 -13.04
C SER A 366 -2.49 39.37 -12.23
N ALA A 367 -2.75 40.33 -11.32
CA ALA A 367 -3.76 40.41 -10.24
C ALA A 367 -5.25 40.69 -10.61
N LEU A 368 -6.18 40.45 -9.65
CA LEU A 368 -7.59 40.92 -9.67
C LEU A 368 -8.10 41.51 -8.32
N ARG A 369 -9.36 42.01 -8.27
CA ARG A 369 -9.95 43.07 -7.37
C ARG A 369 -10.66 42.60 -6.08
N THR A 370 -10.67 43.45 -5.02
CA THR A 370 -11.38 43.23 -3.71
C THR A 370 -12.53 44.23 -3.42
N LYS A 371 -13.59 43.82 -2.68
CA LYS A 371 -14.83 44.60 -2.34
C LYS A 371 -14.61 45.76 -1.32
N ARG A 372 -15.40 46.85 -1.45
CA ARG A 372 -15.26 48.16 -0.76
C ARG A 372 -15.19 48.16 0.78
N GLY A 373 -15.97 47.34 1.49
CA GLY A 373 -15.96 47.34 2.98
C GLY A 373 -14.68 46.73 3.57
N VAL A 374 -14.15 45.73 2.88
CA VAL A 374 -12.90 45.03 3.21
C VAL A 374 -11.69 45.95 2.93
N ALA A 375 -11.78 46.80 1.90
CA ALA A 375 -10.75 47.79 1.60
C ALA A 375 -10.60 48.85 2.71
N ILE A 376 -11.69 49.25 3.38
CA ILE A 376 -11.64 50.20 4.50
C ILE A 376 -10.94 49.55 5.71
N LEU A 377 -11.23 48.28 5.99
CA LEU A 377 -10.58 47.52 7.08
C LEU A 377 -9.06 47.43 6.87
N TYR A 378 -8.62 47.18 5.64
CA TYR A 378 -7.19 47.15 5.30
C TYR A 378 -6.53 48.53 5.37
N TYR A 379 -7.22 49.57 4.93
CA TYR A 379 -6.72 50.95 5.03
C TYR A 379 -6.53 51.38 6.49
N VAL A 380 -7.49 51.05 7.36
CA VAL A 380 -7.40 51.31 8.81
C VAL A 380 -6.27 50.49 9.45
N SER A 381 -6.13 49.21 9.07
CA SER A 381 -5.04 48.34 9.53
C SER A 381 -3.66 48.90 9.17
N ASP A 382 -3.45 49.30 7.91
CA ASP A 382 -2.19 49.88 7.46
C ASP A 382 -1.90 51.23 8.14
N LEU A 383 -2.92 52.04 8.39
CA LEU A 383 -2.77 53.27 9.17
C LEU A 383 -2.34 52.98 10.61
N LEU A 384 -2.95 52.00 11.28
CA LEU A 384 -2.59 51.60 12.65
C LEU A 384 -1.17 50.99 12.74
N ARG A 385 -0.66 50.34 11.68
CA ARG A 385 0.75 49.88 11.62
C ARG A 385 1.75 51.03 11.64
N LEU A 386 1.38 52.18 11.07
CA LEU A 386 2.25 53.35 11.00
C LEU A 386 2.22 54.19 12.29
N VAL A 387 1.18 54.06 13.11
CA VAL A 387 1.06 54.83 14.37
C VAL A 387 1.89 54.18 15.49
N PRO A 388 2.90 54.87 16.05
CA PRO A 388 3.65 54.41 17.21
C PRO A 388 2.78 54.35 18.48
N LEU A 389 3.08 53.40 19.37
CA LEU A 389 2.31 53.15 20.60
C LEU A 389 2.06 54.40 21.47
N PRO A 390 3.02 55.35 21.67
CA PRO A 390 2.77 56.55 22.46
C PRO A 390 1.73 57.49 21.83
N ILE A 391 1.72 57.57 20.50
CA ILE A 391 0.78 58.41 19.75
C ILE A 391 -0.60 57.76 19.72
N PHE A 392 -0.66 56.44 19.55
CA PHE A 392 -1.91 55.67 19.66
C PHE A 392 -2.53 55.81 21.05
N ALA A 393 -1.74 55.71 22.12
CA ALA A 393 -2.22 55.86 23.50
C ALA A 393 -2.80 57.26 23.77
N LEU A 394 -2.17 58.33 23.26
CA LEU A 394 -2.67 59.70 23.37
C LEU A 394 -3.96 59.92 22.56
N MET A 395 -4.03 59.43 21.32
CA MET A 395 -5.25 59.46 20.50
C MET A 395 -6.38 58.68 21.16
N TYR A 396 -6.08 57.50 21.68
CA TYR A 396 -7.04 56.62 22.33
C TYR A 396 -7.60 57.26 23.61
N ALA A 397 -6.75 57.89 24.43
CA ALA A 397 -7.19 58.65 25.60
C ALA A 397 -8.07 59.85 25.23
N ALA A 398 -7.75 60.57 24.15
CA ALA A 398 -8.57 61.68 23.65
C ALA A 398 -9.93 61.21 23.11
N ILE A 399 -9.95 60.08 22.38
CA ILE A 399 -11.16 59.44 21.86
C ILE A 399 -12.04 58.96 23.02
N ILE A 400 -11.47 58.30 24.03
CA ILE A 400 -12.21 57.89 25.24
C ILE A 400 -12.81 59.11 25.92
N ARG A 401 -12.06 60.21 26.08
CA ARG A 401 -12.54 61.43 26.75
C ARG A 401 -13.68 62.10 25.96
N PHE A 402 -13.60 62.12 24.63
CA PHE A 402 -14.65 62.64 23.75
C PHE A 402 -15.90 61.74 23.77
N PHE A 403 -15.71 60.42 23.73
CA PHE A 403 -16.80 59.46 23.82
C PHE A 403 -17.43 59.42 25.21
N TRP A 404 -16.70 59.69 26.29
CA TRP A 404 -17.25 59.78 27.64
C TRP A 404 -18.25 60.95 27.77
N GLY A 405 -18.01 62.07 27.08
CA GLY A 405 -18.95 63.20 27.04
C GLY A 405 -20.22 62.92 26.25
N THR A 406 -20.15 62.15 25.17
CA THR A 406 -21.30 61.77 24.34
C THR A 406 -22.04 60.54 24.87
N LEU A 407 -21.35 59.61 25.54
CA LEU A 407 -21.95 58.47 26.23
C LEU A 407 -22.79 58.87 27.43
N ILE A 408 -22.68 60.09 27.98
CA ILE A 408 -23.56 60.54 29.06
C ILE A 408 -24.94 60.99 28.50
N MET A 409 -25.02 61.34 27.20
CA MET A 409 -26.20 61.97 26.60
C MET A 409 -27.13 61.03 25.80
N VAL A 410 -26.72 59.80 25.44
CA VAL A 410 -27.50 58.94 24.49
C VAL A 410 -28.14 57.72 25.16
N GLU A 411 -29.43 57.63 25.49
CA GLU A 411 -29.97 56.40 26.12
C GLU A 411 -30.12 55.18 25.17
N GLY A 412 -29.91 53.96 25.70
CA GLY A 412 -30.26 52.68 25.05
C GLY A 412 -29.10 51.81 24.53
N GLY A 413 -29.45 50.66 23.91
CA GLY A 413 -28.54 49.58 23.48
C GLY A 413 -27.40 49.98 22.53
N LEU A 414 -27.57 51.09 21.80
CA LEU A 414 -26.52 51.66 20.95
C LEU A 414 -25.29 52.14 21.77
N ARG A 415 -25.47 52.49 23.06
CA ARG A 415 -24.34 52.78 23.98
C ARG A 415 -23.42 51.58 24.13
N HIS A 416 -23.97 50.38 24.25
CA HIS A 416 -23.20 49.17 24.55
C HIS A 416 -22.37 48.72 23.35
N GLU A 417 -22.91 48.81 22.14
CA GLU A 417 -22.20 48.45 20.92
C GLU A 417 -21.07 49.43 20.59
N LEU A 418 -21.32 50.74 20.72
CA LEU A 418 -20.28 51.77 20.53
C LEU A 418 -19.20 51.69 21.61
N ALA A 419 -19.58 51.43 22.86
CA ALA A 419 -18.61 51.19 23.94
C ALA A 419 -17.75 49.96 23.66
N MET A 420 -18.33 48.83 23.25
CA MET A 420 -17.57 47.61 22.94
C MET A 420 -16.65 47.81 21.73
N LEU A 421 -17.11 48.49 20.68
CA LEU A 421 -16.31 48.75 19.48
C LEU A 421 -15.09 49.64 19.78
N VAL A 422 -15.28 50.72 20.55
CA VAL A 422 -14.22 51.71 20.78
C VAL A 422 -13.35 51.34 21.98
N LEU A 423 -13.93 50.85 23.08
CA LEU A 423 -13.17 50.55 24.31
C LEU A 423 -12.50 49.17 24.27
N VAL A 424 -13.09 48.18 23.59
CA VAL A 424 -12.57 46.79 23.60
C VAL A 424 -11.96 46.40 22.27
N MET A 425 -12.64 46.67 21.14
CA MET A 425 -12.18 46.18 19.84
C MET A 425 -11.03 47.01 19.28
N LEU A 426 -10.99 48.33 19.49
CA LEU A 426 -9.92 49.18 18.94
C LEU A 426 -8.52 48.88 19.54
N PRO A 427 -8.35 48.69 20.87
CA PRO A 427 -7.07 48.25 21.44
C PRO A 427 -6.67 46.83 21.04
N VAL A 428 -7.64 45.91 20.98
CA VAL A 428 -7.41 44.51 20.56
C VAL A 428 -6.96 44.48 19.10
N MET A 429 -7.55 45.30 18.23
CA MET A 429 -7.16 45.43 16.84
C MET A 429 -5.77 46.06 16.68
N TYR A 430 -5.43 47.09 17.46
CA TYR A 430 -4.08 47.66 17.46
C TYR A 430 -3.01 46.65 17.92
N ALA A 431 -3.30 45.88 18.98
CA ALA A 431 -2.42 44.82 19.46
C ALA A 431 -2.27 43.68 18.44
N ALA A 432 -3.36 43.23 17.83
CA ALA A 432 -3.34 42.18 16.81
C ALA A 432 -2.54 42.55 15.56
N VAL A 433 -2.51 43.84 15.21
CA VAL A 433 -1.77 44.38 14.06
C VAL A 433 -0.28 44.60 14.35
N LYS A 434 0.12 44.83 15.62
CA LYS A 434 1.52 45.12 16.00
C LYS A 434 2.32 43.92 16.51
N VAL A 435 1.68 42.82 16.92
CA VAL A 435 2.34 41.71 17.65
C VAL A 435 2.47 40.42 16.81
N ASP A 436 2.21 40.43 15.50
CA ASP A 436 2.19 39.23 14.65
C ASP A 436 1.30 38.10 15.23
N HIS A 437 0.10 38.48 15.69
CA HIS A 437 -0.92 37.56 16.17
C HIS A 437 -1.49 36.71 15.01
N PRO A 438 -1.97 35.46 15.21
CA PRO A 438 -2.60 34.65 14.14
C PRO A 438 -3.83 35.27 13.44
N PHE A 439 -4.40 36.36 14.00
CA PHE A 439 -5.46 37.14 13.37
C PHE A 439 -4.93 38.28 12.48
N SER A 440 -3.62 38.53 12.45
CA SER A 440 -2.98 39.53 11.60
C SER A 440 -3.29 39.29 10.11
N ALA A 441 -3.45 38.02 9.72
CA ALA A 441 -3.87 37.59 8.39
C ALA A 441 -5.26 38.10 7.96
N LEU A 442 -6.16 38.40 8.91
CA LEU A 442 -7.48 39.00 8.63
C LEU A 442 -7.40 40.49 8.25
N PHE A 443 -6.26 41.14 8.49
CA PHE A 443 -6.07 42.58 8.33
C PHE A 443 -5.06 42.94 7.22
N HIS A 444 -4.76 42.01 6.31
CA HIS A 444 -3.99 42.23 5.10
C HIS A 444 -4.85 41.98 3.85
N PRO A 445 -4.76 42.81 2.79
CA PRO A 445 -5.44 42.49 1.55
C PRO A 445 -4.90 41.17 0.98
N PRO A 446 -5.79 40.28 0.49
CA PRO A 446 -5.36 39.02 -0.07
C PRO A 446 -4.51 39.30 -1.32
N ALA A 447 -3.29 38.78 -1.34
CA ALA A 447 -2.45 38.78 -2.52
C ALA A 447 -3.12 37.89 -3.58
N PHE A 448 -3.66 38.51 -4.64
CA PHE A 448 -4.25 37.81 -5.76
C PHE A 448 -3.16 37.12 -6.60
N GLU A 449 -3.12 35.78 -6.56
CA GLU A 449 -2.76 34.96 -7.72
C GLU A 449 -4.08 34.60 -8.46
N PRO A 450 -4.09 34.56 -9.80
CA PRO A 450 -5.33 34.50 -10.58
C PRO A 450 -6.00 33.11 -10.49
N GLU A 451 -7.21 33.07 -9.94
CA GLU A 451 -8.14 31.93 -10.09
C GLU A 451 -8.79 31.94 -11.48
N VAL A 452 -8.81 30.78 -12.14
CA VAL A 452 -9.87 30.44 -13.10
C VAL A 452 -10.93 29.70 -12.31
N HIS A 453 -12.13 30.27 -12.21
CA HIS A 453 -13.31 29.59 -11.71
C HIS A 453 -13.69 28.47 -12.67
N ASP A 454 -13.95 27.27 -12.15
CA ASP A 454 -15.06 26.47 -12.63
C ASP A 454 -15.98 26.13 -11.47
N ALA A 455 -17.28 26.29 -11.72
CA ALA A 455 -18.34 26.22 -10.75
C ALA A 455 -18.60 24.77 -10.33
N THR A 456 -18.24 24.42 -9.10
CA THR A 456 -19.00 23.55 -8.18
C THR A 456 -18.22 23.45 -6.87
N GLY A 457 -18.89 23.74 -5.76
CA GLY A 457 -18.25 23.89 -4.46
C GLY A 457 -17.60 22.60 -3.97
N ASN A 458 -16.32 22.69 -3.60
CA ASN A 458 -15.68 21.94 -2.53
C ASN A 458 -14.35 22.63 -2.18
N GLU A 459 -14.26 23.22 -0.98
CA GLU A 459 -13.05 23.88 -0.49
C GLU A 459 -11.98 22.86 -0.10
N ILE A 460 -10.80 23.01 -0.71
CA ILE A 460 -9.61 22.19 -0.53
C ILE A 460 -8.86 22.64 0.74
N THR A 461 -8.80 21.76 1.74
CA THR A 461 -7.89 21.81 2.90
C THR A 461 -6.43 22.05 2.49
N GLN A 462 -5.69 22.81 3.31
CA GLN A 462 -4.25 22.98 3.20
C GLN A 462 -3.52 21.61 3.09
N ALA A 463 -3.13 21.23 1.87
CA ALA A 463 -2.51 19.93 1.62
C ALA A 463 -1.04 19.91 2.04
N SER A 464 -0.77 19.23 3.16
CA SER A 464 0.47 18.44 3.33
C SER A 464 0.55 17.51 2.12
N GLY A 465 1.62 17.61 1.32
CA GLY A 465 1.66 16.90 0.04
C GLY A 465 1.58 15.38 0.25
N SER A 466 0.63 14.74 -0.43
CA SER A 466 0.35 13.29 -0.37
C SER A 466 1.16 12.48 -1.38
N LEU A 467 2.30 13.03 -1.84
CA LEU A 467 3.06 12.47 -2.94
C LEU A 467 3.61 11.06 -2.60
N LYS A 468 3.24 10.07 -3.41
CA LYS A 468 3.63 8.67 -3.26
C LYS A 468 4.24 8.14 -4.54
N LEU A 469 5.17 7.20 -4.39
CA LEU A 469 5.81 6.48 -5.47
C LEU A 469 5.31 5.03 -5.45
N ILE A 470 4.95 4.47 -6.59
CA ILE A 470 4.44 3.10 -6.72
C ILE A 470 5.17 2.43 -7.86
N VAL A 471 5.93 1.38 -7.61
CA VAL A 471 6.38 0.49 -8.69
C VAL A 471 5.21 -0.38 -9.11
N LYS A 472 4.65 -0.16 -10.29
CA LYS A 472 3.48 -0.88 -10.81
C LYS A 472 3.83 -2.29 -11.27
N GLU A 473 4.85 -2.39 -12.11
CA GLU A 473 5.19 -3.65 -12.79
C GLU A 473 6.65 -3.65 -13.25
N TYR A 474 7.13 -4.84 -13.63
CA TYR A 474 8.35 -5.01 -14.39
C TYR A 474 8.02 -5.28 -15.85
N ARG A 475 8.76 -4.64 -16.76
CA ARG A 475 8.63 -4.86 -18.19
C ARG A 475 9.97 -5.32 -18.76
N PHE A 476 9.98 -6.51 -19.36
CA PHE A 476 11.18 -7.03 -19.99
C PHE A 476 11.54 -6.21 -21.24
N ARG A 477 12.82 -5.87 -21.39
CA ARG A 477 13.38 -5.27 -22.61
C ARG A 477 14.69 -5.95 -22.93
N PRO A 478 14.85 -6.52 -24.14
CA PRO A 478 16.13 -7.03 -24.59
C PRO A 478 17.17 -5.91 -24.55
N THR A 479 18.40 -6.24 -24.17
CA THR A 479 19.53 -5.31 -24.04
C THR A 479 20.01 -4.69 -25.36
N SER A 480 19.37 -5.01 -26.50
CA SER A 480 19.73 -4.54 -27.83
C SER A 480 19.18 -3.15 -28.23
N SER A 481 18.52 -2.40 -27.32
CA SER A 481 17.86 -1.13 -27.67
C SER A 481 18.28 0.11 -26.85
N VAL A 482 19.44 0.13 -26.21
CA VAL A 482 19.99 1.38 -25.62
C VAL A 482 20.84 2.09 -26.66
N SER A 483 20.26 3.11 -27.32
CA SER A 483 21.06 4.07 -28.08
C SER A 483 21.97 4.83 -27.11
N ALA A 484 23.24 4.91 -27.48
CA ALA A 484 24.25 5.63 -26.74
C ALA A 484 23.89 7.12 -26.70
N ASN A 485 23.50 7.61 -25.52
CA ASN A 485 23.73 8.99 -25.07
C ASN A 485 23.29 9.12 -23.61
N GLU A 486 24.15 8.70 -22.69
CA GLU A 486 24.35 9.38 -21.40
C GLU A 486 25.58 8.77 -20.73
N SER A 487 26.67 9.53 -20.74
CA SER A 487 27.93 9.21 -20.10
C SER A 487 27.79 9.36 -18.58
N VAL A 488 27.88 8.26 -17.84
CA VAL A 488 28.08 8.29 -16.39
C VAL A 488 29.30 7.46 -16.02
N SER A 489 30.18 8.13 -15.28
CA SER A 489 31.54 7.77 -14.91
C SER A 489 31.64 6.44 -14.14
N LYS A 490 32.68 5.66 -14.49
CA LYS A 490 33.17 4.49 -13.74
C LYS A 490 33.31 4.83 -12.24
N VAL A 491 32.68 4.04 -11.39
CA VAL A 491 33.06 3.87 -9.99
C VAL A 491 33.36 2.40 -9.75
N GLU A 492 34.54 2.16 -9.21
CA GLU A 492 35.19 0.87 -9.01
C GLU A 492 34.53 0.06 -7.89
N LEU A 493 34.40 -1.25 -8.12
CA LEU A 493 33.76 -2.23 -7.26
C LEU A 493 34.70 -2.64 -6.11
N VAL A 494 34.42 -2.22 -4.87
CA VAL A 494 35.06 -2.79 -3.68
C VAL A 494 34.25 -3.98 -3.20
N ARG A 495 34.85 -5.18 -3.26
CA ARG A 495 34.33 -6.42 -2.65
C ARG A 495 34.24 -6.25 -1.14
N ALA A 496 33.12 -6.67 -0.55
CA ALA A 496 33.03 -7.00 0.87
C ALA A 496 32.70 -8.49 1.04
N PRO A 497 33.20 -9.15 2.10
CA PRO A 497 33.26 -10.60 2.20
C PRO A 497 31.99 -11.21 2.80
N ASP A 498 31.77 -12.48 2.44
CA ASP A 498 30.87 -13.42 3.12
C ASP A 498 31.00 -13.38 4.64
N LEU A 499 29.87 -13.44 5.34
CA LEU A 499 29.73 -14.16 6.61
C LEU A 499 28.25 -14.49 6.85
N LEU A 500 27.92 -15.75 6.57
CA LEU A 500 26.73 -16.45 7.03
C LEU A 500 26.85 -16.75 8.54
N ASN A 501 25.80 -16.45 9.28
CA ASN A 501 25.08 -17.35 10.21
C ASN A 501 24.37 -16.53 11.29
N GLN A 502 23.04 -16.69 11.40
CA GLN A 502 22.39 -17.11 12.65
C GLN A 502 20.90 -17.37 12.43
N THR A 503 20.57 -18.66 12.53
CA THR A 503 19.41 -19.25 13.23
C THR A 503 18.07 -18.51 13.19
N SER A 504 17.21 -19.01 12.32
CA SER A 504 15.76 -18.87 12.32
C SER A 504 15.11 -19.53 13.54
N LEU A 505 14.34 -18.75 14.31
CA LEU A 505 13.15 -19.25 15.01
C LEU A 505 11.94 -18.60 14.33
N GLU A 506 11.27 -19.37 13.47
CA GLU A 506 9.97 -19.00 12.91
C GLU A 506 8.90 -19.29 13.98
N HIS A 507 8.24 -18.26 14.49
CA HIS A 507 6.90 -18.38 15.08
C HIS A 507 5.91 -17.89 14.03
N SER A 508 5.12 -18.81 13.50
CA SER A 508 4.11 -18.57 12.47
C SER A 508 2.97 -17.72 13.02
N THR A 509 2.85 -16.47 12.60
CA THR A 509 1.66 -15.63 12.79
C THR A 509 0.71 -15.87 11.62
N THR A 510 -0.41 -16.55 11.88
CA THR A 510 -1.49 -16.78 10.92
C THR A 510 -2.48 -15.60 10.99
N THR A 511 -2.69 -14.91 9.88
CA THR A 511 -3.65 -13.79 9.75
C THR A 511 -5.10 -14.28 9.72
N ALA A 512 -6.09 -13.40 9.98
CA ALA A 512 -7.50 -13.83 9.96
C ALA A 512 -7.97 -14.36 8.59
N LEU A 513 -7.42 -13.87 7.47
CA LEU A 513 -7.67 -14.41 6.12
C LEU A 513 -7.03 -15.79 5.91
N GLU A 514 -5.88 -16.06 6.53
CA GLU A 514 -5.25 -17.39 6.53
C GLU A 514 -5.98 -18.37 7.47
N ALA A 515 -6.68 -17.87 8.50
CA ALA A 515 -7.44 -18.68 9.45
C ALA A 515 -8.89 -18.97 8.99
N THR A 516 -9.57 -18.04 8.31
CA THR A 516 -10.99 -18.18 7.92
C THR A 516 -11.23 -18.24 6.41
N GLY A 517 -10.27 -17.84 5.58
CA GLY A 517 -10.42 -17.76 4.13
C GLY A 517 -11.36 -16.65 3.64
N SER A 518 -11.82 -15.74 4.51
CA SER A 518 -12.78 -14.67 4.16
C SER A 518 -12.42 -13.31 4.77
N ILE A 519 -12.68 -12.23 4.02
CA ILE A 519 -12.55 -10.84 4.49
C ILE A 519 -13.47 -10.62 5.70
N PRO A 520 -12.99 -10.07 6.83
CA PRO A 520 -13.85 -9.83 7.97
C PRO A 520 -15.00 -8.87 7.65
N MET A 521 -16.20 -9.17 8.16
CA MET A 521 -17.44 -8.47 7.79
C MET A 521 -17.38 -6.97 8.07
N ARG A 522 -16.67 -6.55 9.12
CA ARG A 522 -16.45 -5.13 9.46
C ARG A 522 -15.79 -4.32 8.32
N PHE A 523 -14.88 -4.93 7.56
CA PHE A 523 -14.27 -4.27 6.39
C PHE A 523 -15.24 -4.20 5.21
N ILE A 524 -16.03 -5.25 4.99
CA ILE A 524 -17.07 -5.27 3.95
C ILE A 524 -18.11 -4.18 4.21
N LEU A 525 -18.57 -4.06 5.47
CA LEU A 525 -19.55 -3.05 5.88
C LEU A 525 -18.99 -1.62 5.72
N ALA A 526 -17.73 -1.40 6.10
CA ALA A 526 -17.10 -0.09 5.98
C ALA A 526 -16.98 0.39 4.52
N GLU A 527 -16.83 -0.53 3.57
CA GLU A 527 -16.80 -0.25 2.14
C GLU A 527 -18.17 -0.43 1.47
N LYS A 528 -19.26 -0.41 2.25
CA LYS A 528 -20.65 -0.46 1.77
C LYS A 528 -20.96 -1.69 0.89
N GLY A 529 -20.31 -2.82 1.18
CA GLY A 529 -20.47 -4.07 0.45
C GLY A 529 -19.51 -4.28 -0.73
N ASP A 530 -18.63 -3.32 -1.03
CA ASP A 530 -17.60 -3.45 -2.07
C ASP A 530 -16.47 -4.37 -1.59
N GLN A 531 -16.50 -5.63 -2.02
CA GLN A 531 -15.54 -6.64 -1.58
C GLN A 531 -14.11 -6.37 -2.04
N ILE A 532 -13.91 -5.68 -3.16
CA ILE A 532 -12.57 -5.37 -3.68
C ILE A 532 -11.93 -4.32 -2.79
N LYS A 533 -12.64 -3.21 -2.53
CA LYS A 533 -12.15 -2.18 -1.61
C LYS A 533 -11.99 -2.69 -0.18
N ALA A 534 -12.89 -3.56 0.27
CA ALA A 534 -12.79 -4.18 1.58
C ALA A 534 -11.52 -5.04 1.69
N LEU A 535 -11.20 -5.81 0.65
CA LEU A 535 -9.96 -6.59 0.59
C LEU A 535 -8.72 -5.68 0.57
N GLU A 536 -8.75 -4.60 -0.21
CA GLU A 536 -7.65 -3.62 -0.25
C GLU A 536 -7.39 -3.01 1.13
N ARG A 537 -8.42 -2.51 1.80
CA ARG A 537 -8.31 -1.92 3.14
C ARG A 537 -7.90 -2.94 4.20
N TYR A 538 -8.38 -4.17 4.08
CA TYR A 538 -7.99 -5.27 4.95
C TYR A 538 -6.50 -5.63 4.78
N ASN A 539 -6.03 -5.72 3.53
CA ASN A 539 -4.61 -5.96 3.23
C ASN A 539 -3.73 -4.81 3.72
N GLU A 540 -4.13 -3.55 3.50
CA GLU A 540 -3.43 -2.37 4.04
C GLU A 540 -3.36 -2.41 5.57
N THR A 541 -4.41 -2.88 6.25
CA THR A 541 -4.42 -3.00 7.70
C THR A 541 -3.53 -4.14 8.18
N THR A 542 -3.56 -5.30 7.52
CA THR A 542 -2.72 -6.46 7.86
C THR A 542 -1.24 -6.15 7.65
N GLU A 543 -0.90 -5.42 6.59
CA GLU A 543 0.46 -4.94 6.35
C GLU A 543 0.90 -3.96 7.43
N TRP A 544 0.08 -2.95 7.73
CA TRP A 544 0.36 -2.00 8.81
C TRP A 544 0.56 -2.69 10.17
N ARG A 545 -0.28 -3.70 10.50
CA ARG A 545 -0.12 -4.48 11.74
C ARG A 545 1.25 -5.15 11.83
N ARG A 546 1.72 -5.71 10.72
CA ARG A 546 3.05 -6.33 10.61
C ARG A 546 4.19 -5.30 10.71
N GLU A 547 4.03 -4.13 10.10
CA GLU A 547 5.03 -3.06 10.13
C GLU A 547 5.20 -2.44 11.52
N GLU A 548 4.09 -2.19 12.22
CA GLU A 548 4.10 -1.57 13.57
C GLU A 548 4.15 -2.59 14.71
N GLY A 549 4.27 -3.89 14.42
CA GLY A 549 4.37 -4.94 15.45
C GLY A 549 3.11 -5.11 16.31
N VAL A 550 1.94 -4.75 15.79
CA VAL A 550 0.69 -4.61 16.55
C VAL A 550 0.26 -5.92 17.22
N ASP A 551 0.53 -7.07 16.60
CA ASP A 551 0.17 -8.39 17.15
C ASP A 551 0.93 -8.78 18.42
N PHE A 552 2.00 -8.05 18.74
CA PHE A 552 2.84 -8.28 19.91
C PHE A 552 2.77 -7.13 20.92
N ILE A 553 2.00 -6.07 20.65
CA ILE A 553 1.99 -4.86 21.49
C ILE A 553 1.57 -5.11 22.94
N LEU A 554 0.75 -6.14 23.19
CA LEU A 554 0.35 -6.53 24.55
C LEU A 554 1.41 -7.36 25.30
N GLU A 555 2.45 -7.79 24.59
CA GLU A 555 3.60 -8.53 25.12
C GLU A 555 4.82 -7.60 25.33
N GLU A 556 4.77 -6.37 24.82
CA GLU A 556 5.84 -5.38 24.88
C GLU A 556 5.76 -4.49 26.13
N PRO A 557 6.91 -4.22 26.80
CA PRO A 557 6.95 -3.29 27.93
C PRO A 557 6.41 -1.90 27.58
N CYS A 558 5.44 -1.45 28.36
CA CYS A 558 4.85 -0.11 28.33
C CYS A 558 5.23 0.67 29.60
N PRO A 559 6.50 1.11 29.76
CA PRO A 559 7.01 1.64 31.02
C PRO A 559 6.32 2.94 31.47
N TYR A 560 5.76 3.70 30.53
CA TYR A 560 5.08 4.95 30.82
C TYR A 560 3.60 4.81 31.16
N PHE A 561 3.04 3.60 31.15
CA PHE A 561 1.61 3.35 31.34
C PHE A 561 1.05 4.11 32.56
N ARG A 562 1.63 3.92 33.75
CA ARG A 562 1.16 4.57 34.99
C ARG A 562 1.22 6.10 34.91
N ILE A 563 2.33 6.66 34.39
CA ILE A 563 2.48 8.11 34.22
C ILE A 563 1.40 8.68 33.29
N ILE A 564 1.10 7.95 32.21
CA ILE A 564 0.04 8.33 31.27
C ILE A 564 -1.32 8.24 31.94
N LYS A 565 -1.63 7.18 32.69
CA LYS A 565 -2.91 7.05 33.41
C LYS A 565 -3.13 8.13 34.46
N ASP A 566 -2.08 8.49 35.20
CA ASP A 566 -2.12 9.54 36.21
C ASP A 566 -2.26 10.95 35.60
N SER A 567 -1.64 11.16 34.44
CA SER A 567 -1.60 12.46 33.77
C SER A 567 -2.71 12.67 32.75
N TYR A 568 -3.31 11.60 32.24
CA TYR A 568 -4.36 11.62 31.24
C TYR A 568 -5.48 10.64 31.63
N PRO A 569 -6.54 11.09 32.30
CA PRO A 569 -7.59 10.19 32.78
C PRO A 569 -8.39 9.58 31.62
N HIS A 570 -8.26 8.26 31.47
CA HIS A 570 -9.04 7.43 30.55
C HIS A 570 -9.15 6.02 31.14
N PHE A 571 -10.23 5.28 30.88
CA PHE A 571 -10.43 3.94 31.45
C PHE A 571 -11.57 3.17 30.77
N TYR A 572 -11.51 1.84 30.83
CA TYR A 572 -12.64 0.97 30.48
C TYR A 572 -13.54 0.78 31.70
N HIS A 573 -14.86 0.82 31.50
CA HIS A 573 -15.79 0.68 32.62
C HIS A 573 -17.07 -0.01 32.22
N LYS A 574 -17.12 -1.32 32.51
CA LYS A 574 -18.32 -2.15 32.34
C LYS A 574 -18.85 -2.08 30.89
N ARG A 575 -20.14 -2.36 30.71
CA ARG A 575 -20.76 -2.56 29.40
C ARG A 575 -22.06 -1.80 29.20
N GLY A 576 -22.37 -1.51 27.94
CA GLY A 576 -23.64 -1.02 27.44
C GLY A 576 -24.75 -2.06 27.53
N LYS A 577 -25.98 -1.65 27.20
CA LYS A 577 -27.18 -2.48 27.28
C LYS A 577 -27.17 -3.66 26.31
N ASN A 578 -26.43 -3.57 25.20
CA ASN A 578 -26.27 -4.68 24.25
C ASN A 578 -24.94 -5.40 24.42
N GLY A 579 -24.24 -5.18 25.55
CA GLY A 579 -22.95 -5.81 25.84
C GLY A 579 -21.74 -5.07 25.27
N GLU A 580 -21.92 -3.90 24.67
CA GLU A 580 -20.82 -3.09 24.13
C GLU A 580 -19.84 -2.69 25.24
N PRO A 581 -18.51 -2.82 25.05
CA PRO A 581 -17.56 -2.27 26.00
C PRO A 581 -17.66 -0.73 26.03
N VAL A 582 -17.56 -0.14 27.24
CA VAL A 582 -17.62 1.32 27.42
C VAL A 582 -16.26 1.86 27.80
N TYR A 583 -15.79 2.85 27.04
CA TYR A 583 -14.54 3.58 27.27
C TYR A 583 -14.82 5.02 27.65
N TYR A 584 -14.18 5.50 28.71
CA TYR A 584 -14.26 6.88 29.19
C TYR A 584 -12.93 7.59 28.99
N GLU A 585 -12.96 8.83 28.53
CA GLU A 585 -11.76 9.64 28.28
C GLU A 585 -12.02 11.10 28.68
N LYS A 586 -11.06 11.73 29.36
CA LYS A 586 -11.18 13.11 29.87
C LYS A 586 -10.09 14.02 29.29
N PRO A 587 -10.15 14.37 28.00
CA PRO A 587 -9.15 15.21 27.33
C PRO A 587 -8.92 16.56 28.02
N GLY A 588 -9.95 17.18 28.61
CA GLY A 588 -9.80 18.46 29.31
C GLY A 588 -9.05 18.39 30.65
N LYS A 589 -8.71 17.19 31.13
CA LYS A 589 -7.96 16.96 32.37
C LYS A 589 -6.53 16.49 32.11
N ILE A 590 -6.07 16.50 30.86
CA ILE A 590 -4.71 16.10 30.51
C ILE A 590 -3.67 17.06 31.10
N ASN A 591 -2.68 16.51 31.79
CA ASN A 591 -1.54 17.25 32.31
C ASN A 591 -0.36 17.15 31.34
N MET A 592 -0.43 17.90 30.24
CA MET A 592 0.64 17.94 29.22
C MET A 592 2.01 18.31 29.80
N LYS A 593 2.05 19.10 30.88
CA LYS A 593 3.30 19.48 31.53
C LYS A 593 3.96 18.30 32.22
N ALA A 594 3.18 17.48 32.94
CA ALA A 594 3.70 16.27 33.58
C ALA A 594 4.21 15.26 32.56
N LEU A 595 3.46 15.02 31.48
CA LEU A 595 3.86 14.14 30.38
C LEU A 595 5.20 14.60 29.75
N LYS A 596 5.32 15.89 29.41
CA LYS A 596 6.55 16.45 28.84
C LYS A 596 7.73 16.41 29.80
N ASN A 597 7.49 16.69 31.09
CA ASN A 597 8.54 16.61 32.12
C ASN A 597 9.05 15.18 32.33
N ALA A 598 8.18 14.19 32.13
CA ALA A 598 8.55 12.78 32.14
C ALA A 598 9.21 12.30 30.83
N GLY A 599 9.40 13.20 29.85
CA GLY A 599 10.06 12.91 28.58
C GLY A 599 9.16 12.30 27.51
N LEU A 600 7.85 12.23 27.73
CA LEU A 600 6.91 11.62 26.79
C LEU A 600 6.65 12.54 25.60
N THR A 601 6.59 11.90 24.45
CA THR A 601 6.23 12.50 23.17
C THR A 601 4.78 12.19 22.80
N LEU A 602 4.31 12.82 21.73
CA LEU A 602 3.01 12.50 21.16
C LEU A 602 2.92 11.06 20.66
N ASP A 603 4.04 10.49 20.19
CA ASP A 603 4.08 9.13 19.67
C ASP A 603 3.98 8.09 20.81
N ASP A 604 4.49 8.39 22.01
CA ASP A 604 4.28 7.56 23.21
C ASP A 604 2.78 7.49 23.59
N LEU A 605 2.05 8.61 23.45
CA LEU A 605 0.62 8.64 23.68
C LEU A 605 -0.16 7.87 22.61
N MET A 606 0.32 7.87 21.35
CA MET A 606 -0.24 7.05 20.27
C MET A 606 0.01 5.57 20.50
N HIS A 607 1.19 5.19 20.96
CA HIS A 607 1.51 3.82 21.30
C HIS A 607 0.63 3.32 22.46
N ASN A 608 0.43 4.13 23.52
CA ASN A 608 -0.51 3.80 24.59
C ASN A 608 -1.95 3.65 24.07
N LEU A 609 -2.41 4.54 23.18
CA LEU A 609 -3.73 4.43 22.56
C LEU A 609 -3.89 3.10 21.79
N LEU A 610 -2.86 2.73 21.04
CA LEU A 610 -2.87 1.49 20.27
C LEU A 610 -2.87 0.26 21.19
N MET A 611 -2.07 0.28 22.26
CA MET A 611 -2.02 -0.79 23.26
C MET A 611 -3.39 -0.99 23.93
N ILE A 612 -4.04 0.07 24.41
CA ILE A 612 -5.36 -0.07 25.04
C ILE A 612 -6.43 -0.52 24.02
N THR A 613 -6.30 -0.10 22.76
CA THR A 613 -7.20 -0.52 21.68
C THR A 613 -7.05 -2.02 21.37
N GLU A 614 -5.82 -2.54 21.33
CA GLU A 614 -5.58 -3.97 21.17
C GLU A 614 -6.01 -4.75 22.40
N PHE A 615 -5.81 -4.21 23.61
CA PHE A 615 -6.33 -4.83 24.84
C PHE A 615 -7.86 -4.99 24.78
N LEU A 616 -8.57 -3.96 24.31
CA LEU A 616 -10.01 -4.03 24.09
C LEU A 616 -10.39 -5.18 23.15
N TRP A 617 -9.82 -5.24 21.95
CA TRP A 617 -10.27 -6.15 20.89
C TRP A 617 -9.66 -7.56 20.95
N GLN A 618 -8.58 -7.77 21.70
CA GLN A 618 -8.01 -9.10 21.91
C GLN A 618 -8.43 -9.73 23.26
N VAL A 619 -8.67 -8.90 24.27
CA VAL A 619 -8.91 -9.37 25.65
C VAL A 619 -10.34 -9.13 26.11
N LEU A 620 -10.81 -7.89 26.08
CA LEU A 620 -12.13 -7.55 26.64
C LEU A 620 -13.28 -7.98 25.73
N GLU A 621 -13.11 -7.84 24.41
CA GLU A 621 -14.14 -8.11 23.42
C GLU A 621 -13.56 -8.88 22.23
N GLN A 622 -13.86 -10.19 22.20
CA GLN A 622 -13.39 -11.12 21.17
C GLN A 622 -14.45 -11.40 20.09
N ASP A 623 -15.59 -10.70 20.09
CA ASP A 623 -16.45 -10.67 18.91
C ASP A 623 -15.97 -9.59 17.94
N ASP A 624 -15.55 -10.01 16.76
CA ASP A 624 -15.02 -9.13 15.73
C ASP A 624 -16.06 -8.13 15.18
N ASN A 625 -17.35 -8.42 15.34
CA ASN A 625 -18.43 -7.55 14.91
C ASN A 625 -19.02 -6.71 16.06
N CYS A 626 -18.55 -6.91 17.30
CA CYS A 626 -18.96 -6.09 18.42
C CYS A 626 -18.41 -4.66 18.26
N LYS A 627 -19.17 -3.71 18.79
CA LYS A 627 -18.91 -2.27 18.70
C LYS A 627 -18.76 -1.70 20.10
N GLY A 628 -17.93 -0.68 20.26
CA GLY A 628 -17.69 0.02 21.53
C GLY A 628 -18.50 1.31 21.65
N ILE A 629 -18.70 1.75 22.90
CA ILE A 629 -19.24 3.05 23.25
C ILE A 629 -18.10 3.90 23.83
N SER A 630 -17.88 5.09 23.28
CA SER A 630 -16.91 6.05 23.81
C SER A 630 -17.61 7.22 24.47
N VAL A 631 -17.17 7.61 25.67
CA VAL A 631 -17.66 8.76 26.42
C VAL A 631 -16.51 9.74 26.62
N LEU A 632 -16.54 10.84 25.89
CA LEU A 632 -15.55 11.91 25.93
C LEU A 632 -16.05 13.04 26.80
N ASP A 633 -15.42 13.21 27.95
CA ASP A 633 -15.66 14.33 28.85
C ASP A 633 -14.75 15.50 28.49
N VAL A 634 -15.34 16.52 27.86
CA VAL A 634 -14.59 17.70 27.41
C VAL A 634 -14.56 18.82 28.46
N ASP A 635 -14.98 18.55 29.70
CA ASP A 635 -14.85 19.51 30.79
C ASP A 635 -13.37 19.90 31.01
N GLY A 636 -13.10 21.20 31.03
CA GLY A 636 -11.75 21.74 31.16
C GLY A 636 -11.01 21.99 29.86
N ILE A 637 -11.55 21.59 28.70
CA ILE A 637 -10.99 22.03 27.42
C ILE A 637 -11.29 23.52 27.22
N GLY A 638 -10.26 24.31 26.91
CA GLY A 638 -10.36 25.71 26.50
C GLY A 638 -10.30 25.89 24.97
N ILE A 639 -10.69 27.08 24.49
CA ILE A 639 -10.63 27.40 23.05
C ILE A 639 -9.18 27.36 22.53
N SER A 640 -8.20 27.75 23.35
CA SER A 640 -6.77 27.71 23.00
C SER A 640 -6.22 26.31 22.80
N ASP A 641 -6.83 25.30 23.43
CA ASP A 641 -6.40 23.91 23.31
C ASP A 641 -6.77 23.32 21.94
N PHE A 642 -7.69 23.97 21.22
CA PHE A 642 -8.11 23.62 19.85
C PHE A 642 -7.17 24.11 18.74
N ALA A 643 -5.96 24.56 19.07
CA ALA A 643 -4.95 25.02 18.10
C ALA A 643 -3.56 24.37 18.28
N GLY A 644 -3.43 23.35 19.13
CA GLY A 644 -2.13 22.75 19.51
C GLY A 644 -2.04 21.22 19.39
N GLU A 645 -1.06 20.64 20.10
CA GLU A 645 -0.73 19.21 20.08
C GLU A 645 -1.90 18.28 20.43
N ALA A 646 -2.85 18.74 21.26
CA ALA A 646 -4.05 17.96 21.59
C ALA A 646 -4.95 17.71 20.37
N VAL A 647 -5.10 18.69 19.47
CA VAL A 647 -5.83 18.51 18.22
C VAL A 647 -5.07 17.58 17.27
N GLU A 648 -3.75 17.65 17.29
CA GLU A 648 -2.91 16.73 16.52
C GLU A 648 -3.07 15.28 17.01
N TYR A 649 -3.06 15.05 18.32
CA TYR A 649 -3.34 13.76 18.94
C TYR A 649 -4.71 13.21 18.49
N VAL A 650 -5.78 13.99 18.66
CA VAL A 650 -7.14 13.57 18.28
C VAL A 650 -7.22 13.27 16.78
N ARG A 651 -6.56 14.06 15.93
CA ARG A 651 -6.51 13.81 14.47
C ARG A 651 -5.78 12.51 14.15
N LYS A 652 -4.63 12.26 14.76
CA LYS A 652 -3.87 11.00 14.57
C LYS A 652 -4.70 9.80 15.07
N ALA A 653 -5.30 9.88 16.25
CA ALA A 653 -6.17 8.86 16.82
C ALA A 653 -7.38 8.55 15.91
N ALA A 654 -8.09 9.58 15.46
CA ALA A 654 -9.22 9.42 14.56
C ALA A 654 -8.79 8.80 13.20
N SER A 655 -7.63 9.19 12.67
CA SER A 655 -7.09 8.60 11.45
C SER A 655 -6.70 7.13 11.64
N LEU A 656 -6.09 6.76 12.77
CA LEU A 656 -5.73 5.39 13.11
C LEU A 656 -6.98 4.51 13.20
N SER A 657 -7.94 4.90 14.05
CA SER A 657 -9.20 4.19 14.24
C SER A 657 -10.01 4.10 12.94
N GLY A 658 -10.12 5.22 12.22
CA GLY A 658 -10.83 5.32 10.96
C GLY A 658 -10.21 4.48 9.86
N ARG A 659 -8.89 4.25 9.84
CA ARG A 659 -8.24 3.45 8.78
C ARG A 659 -8.25 1.95 9.12
N HIS A 660 -7.88 1.60 10.35
CA HIS A 660 -7.51 0.22 10.73
C HIS A 660 -8.53 -0.49 11.64
N TYR A 661 -9.47 0.24 12.24
CA TYR A 661 -10.52 -0.32 13.10
C TYR A 661 -11.93 0.01 12.57
N PRO A 662 -12.24 -0.32 11.29
CA PRO A 662 -13.54 -0.05 10.70
C PRO A 662 -14.68 -0.67 11.49
N GLU A 663 -15.84 0.00 11.49
CA GLU A 663 -17.10 -0.50 12.06
C GLU A 663 -17.08 -0.91 13.53
N ARG A 664 -16.06 -0.49 14.29
CA ARG A 664 -15.91 -0.76 15.73
C ARG A 664 -16.61 0.24 16.66
N CYS A 665 -17.18 1.32 16.13
CA CYS A 665 -17.84 2.36 16.91
C CYS A 665 -19.38 2.22 16.85
N ALA A 666 -20.02 2.14 18.02
CA ALA A 666 -21.48 2.20 18.18
C ALA A 666 -21.93 3.65 18.40
N TYR A 667 -21.38 4.30 19.43
CA TYR A 667 -21.74 5.67 19.83
C TYR A 667 -20.53 6.41 20.41
N ILE A 668 -20.50 7.72 20.17
CA ILE A 668 -19.53 8.65 20.78
C ILE A 668 -20.32 9.73 21.52
N PHE A 669 -20.36 9.66 22.85
CA PHE A 669 -20.96 10.69 23.68
C PHE A 669 -19.92 11.75 23.99
N VAL A 670 -20.14 12.99 23.56
CA VAL A 670 -19.33 14.14 23.96
C VAL A 670 -20.10 14.93 25.00
N ILE A 671 -19.61 14.92 26.25
CA ILE A 671 -20.34 15.41 27.42
C ILE A 671 -19.61 16.56 28.10
N ASN A 672 -20.32 17.30 28.96
CA ASN A 672 -19.84 18.54 29.59
C ASN A 672 -19.36 19.61 28.59
N VAL A 673 -20.04 19.66 27.45
CA VAL A 673 -19.67 20.49 26.32
C VAL A 673 -19.83 21.99 26.65
N PRO A 674 -18.77 22.82 26.48
CA PRO A 674 -18.89 24.26 26.72
C PRO A 674 -19.73 24.95 25.65
N SER A 675 -20.28 26.13 25.95
CA SER A 675 -21.20 26.85 25.05
C SER A 675 -20.62 27.17 23.66
N TRP A 676 -19.30 27.30 23.56
CA TRP A 676 -18.59 27.59 22.31
C TRP A 676 -18.27 26.34 21.48
N PHE A 677 -18.36 25.12 22.03
CA PHE A 677 -17.98 23.89 21.32
C PHE A 677 -18.84 23.63 20.09
N SER A 678 -20.10 24.05 20.10
CA SER A 678 -20.97 23.97 18.93
C SER A 678 -20.39 24.72 17.72
N VAL A 679 -19.64 25.80 17.95
CA VAL A 679 -18.94 26.54 16.88
C VAL A 679 -17.81 25.67 16.31
N VAL A 680 -16.98 25.08 17.17
CA VAL A 680 -15.87 24.21 16.75
C VAL A 680 -16.39 22.96 16.03
N TRP A 681 -17.39 22.28 16.59
CA TRP A 681 -18.03 21.12 15.97
C TRP A 681 -18.61 21.48 14.60
N ASN A 682 -19.27 22.62 14.46
CA ASN A 682 -19.79 23.07 13.17
C ASN A 682 -18.68 23.35 12.14
N SER A 683 -17.48 23.71 12.56
CA SER A 683 -16.31 23.89 11.69
C SER A 683 -15.64 22.56 11.32
N VAL A 684 -15.65 21.54 12.18
CA VAL A 684 -14.95 20.26 11.93
C VAL A 684 -15.86 19.11 11.47
N LYS A 685 -17.18 19.20 11.64
CA LYS A 685 -18.13 18.13 11.29
C LYS A 685 -18.15 17.76 9.81
N GLY A 686 -17.69 18.65 8.92
CA GLY A 686 -17.52 18.36 7.49
C GLY A 686 -16.28 17.52 7.18
N MET A 687 -15.38 17.36 8.15
CA MET A 687 -14.15 16.56 8.05
C MET A 687 -14.31 15.15 8.64
N VAL A 688 -15.44 14.87 9.31
CA VAL A 688 -15.79 13.57 9.89
C VAL A 688 -16.71 12.86 8.89
N ASP A 689 -16.45 11.59 8.60
CA ASP A 689 -17.29 10.83 7.68
C ASP A 689 -18.75 10.74 8.18
N ASP A 690 -19.70 10.63 7.25
CA ASP A 690 -21.12 10.72 7.57
C ASP A 690 -21.56 9.65 8.58
N VAL A 691 -20.98 8.45 8.54
CA VAL A 691 -21.32 7.33 9.44
C VAL A 691 -20.84 7.61 10.86
N THR A 692 -19.65 8.17 11.02
CA THR A 692 -19.14 8.59 12.34
C THR A 692 -19.94 9.79 12.87
N ARG A 693 -20.31 10.75 12.01
CA ARG A 693 -21.12 11.93 12.41
C ARG A 693 -22.48 11.54 12.97
N GLU A 694 -23.14 10.53 12.41
CA GLU A 694 -24.42 10.01 12.90
C GLU A 694 -24.34 9.34 14.27
N LYS A 695 -23.15 8.86 14.67
CA LYS A 695 -22.90 8.18 15.94
C LYS A 695 -22.50 9.13 17.08
N VAL A 696 -22.20 10.39 16.77
CA VAL A 696 -21.77 11.40 17.76
C VAL A 696 -22.98 12.06 18.42
N VAL A 697 -23.05 11.96 19.74
CA VAL A 697 -24.10 12.57 20.58
C VAL A 697 -23.46 13.63 21.47
N ILE A 698 -23.76 14.90 21.18
CA ILE A 698 -23.24 16.06 21.94
C ILE A 698 -24.24 16.42 23.03
N VAL A 699 -23.81 16.35 24.29
CA VAL A 699 -24.68 16.54 25.45
C VAL A 699 -24.17 17.66 26.34
N ARG A 700 -25.08 18.56 26.71
CA ARG A 700 -24.82 19.68 27.61
C ARG A 700 -25.72 19.63 28.82
N GLY A 701 -25.13 19.81 30.00
CA GLY A 701 -25.82 19.86 31.29
C GLY A 701 -25.98 18.48 31.94
N LYS A 702 -25.75 18.42 33.26
CA LYS A 702 -25.66 17.17 34.03
C LYS A 702 -26.89 16.26 33.90
N LYS A 703 -28.11 16.82 33.94
CA LYS A 703 -29.35 16.04 33.80
C LYS A 703 -29.42 15.33 32.44
N ASN A 704 -29.13 16.08 31.37
CA ASN A 704 -29.18 15.55 30.01
C ASN A 704 -28.09 14.50 29.76
N ILE A 705 -26.92 14.63 30.42
CA ILE A 705 -25.83 13.64 30.35
C ILE A 705 -26.31 12.29 30.85
N LEU A 706 -26.91 12.23 32.04
CA LEU A 706 -27.44 10.97 32.57
C LEU A 706 -28.52 10.40 31.66
N GLU A 707 -29.48 11.22 31.22
CA GLU A 707 -30.54 10.79 30.32
C GLU A 707 -29.96 10.16 29.05
N ALA A 708 -29.06 10.86 28.34
CA ALA A 708 -28.44 10.38 27.11
C ALA A 708 -27.60 9.10 27.30
N LEU A 709 -26.75 9.05 28.33
CA LEU A 709 -25.95 7.86 28.62
C LEU A 709 -26.85 6.68 28.99
N SER A 710 -27.89 6.91 29.79
CA SER A 710 -28.82 5.87 30.26
C SER A 710 -29.65 5.25 29.13
N GLU A 711 -29.74 5.87 27.96
CA GLU A 711 -30.38 5.26 26.79
C GLU A 711 -29.61 4.02 26.31
N ARG A 712 -28.28 4.01 26.45
CA ARG A 712 -27.39 2.97 25.90
C ARG A 712 -26.58 2.22 26.96
N ILE A 713 -26.39 2.79 28.14
CA ILE A 713 -25.62 2.20 29.24
C ILE A 713 -26.56 2.00 30.45
N PRO A 714 -26.58 0.83 31.11
CA PRO A 714 -27.33 0.65 32.35
C PRO A 714 -26.90 1.66 33.42
N VAL A 715 -27.82 2.19 34.21
CA VAL A 715 -27.54 3.27 35.19
C VAL A 715 -26.56 2.80 36.28
N GLU A 716 -26.61 1.52 36.63
CA GLU A 716 -25.68 0.79 37.50
C GLU A 716 -24.27 0.62 36.91
N ASN A 717 -24.12 0.82 35.62
CA ASN A 717 -22.83 0.78 34.93
C ASN A 717 -22.26 2.19 34.73
N ILE A 718 -23.08 3.24 34.73
CA ILE A 718 -22.62 4.63 34.60
C ILE A 718 -21.94 5.10 35.91
N PRO A 719 -20.75 5.73 35.84
CA PRO A 719 -20.10 6.34 37.00
C PRO A 719 -20.97 7.38 37.72
N VAL A 720 -20.84 7.46 39.05
CA VAL A 720 -21.57 8.45 39.89
C VAL A 720 -21.34 9.90 39.45
N GLU A 721 -20.17 10.22 38.92
CA GLU A 721 -19.84 11.56 38.40
C GLU A 721 -20.71 11.99 37.20
N TYR A 722 -21.27 11.03 36.47
CA TYR A 722 -22.19 11.24 35.35
C TYR A 722 -23.66 10.97 35.72
N GLY A 723 -23.95 10.86 37.02
CA GLY A 723 -25.30 10.68 37.56
C GLY A 723 -25.77 9.22 37.69
N GLY A 724 -24.89 8.26 37.39
CA GLY A 724 -25.18 6.84 37.59
C GLY A 724 -24.98 6.38 39.04
N THR A 725 -24.87 5.06 39.23
CA THR A 725 -24.66 4.46 40.57
C THR A 725 -23.38 3.63 40.67
N SER A 726 -22.57 3.57 39.61
CA SER A 726 -21.30 2.83 39.62
C SER A 726 -20.19 3.61 40.33
N HIS A 727 -19.47 2.96 41.24
CA HIS A 727 -18.37 3.57 42.01
C HIS A 727 -17.07 3.81 41.22
N GLY A 728 -17.07 3.61 39.89
CA GLY A 728 -15.91 3.89 39.03
C GLY A 728 -14.81 2.83 39.03
N MET A 729 -15.05 1.66 39.63
CA MET A 729 -14.15 0.50 39.55
C MET A 729 -14.70 -0.53 38.56
N SER A 730 -13.82 -1.16 37.77
CA SER A 730 -14.17 -2.15 36.76
C SER A 730 -13.12 -3.28 36.72
N ARG A 731 -13.58 -4.51 36.46
CA ARG A 731 -12.68 -5.66 36.34
C ARG A 731 -11.82 -5.56 35.09
N GLU A 732 -12.36 -4.91 34.06
CA GLU A 732 -11.70 -4.64 32.79
C GLU A 732 -10.46 -3.78 33.00
N GLU A 733 -10.58 -2.72 33.80
CA GLU A 733 -9.48 -1.82 34.13
C GLU A 733 -8.47 -2.49 35.06
N ASP A 734 -8.93 -3.21 36.11
CA ASP A 734 -8.05 -3.97 37.01
C ASP A 734 -7.19 -4.98 36.24
N LEU A 735 -7.78 -5.65 35.24
CA LEU A 735 -7.08 -6.59 34.37
C LEU A 735 -6.02 -5.89 33.50
N LEU A 736 -6.31 -4.69 32.97
CA LEU A 736 -5.34 -3.90 32.22
C LEU A 736 -4.13 -3.52 33.09
N TYR A 737 -4.37 -3.03 34.31
CA TYR A 737 -3.28 -2.73 35.24
C TYR A 737 -2.47 -3.98 35.58
N SER A 738 -3.14 -5.10 35.87
CA SER A 738 -2.46 -6.36 36.16
C SER A 738 -1.60 -6.86 34.99
N LEU A 739 -2.07 -6.67 33.75
CA LEU A 739 -1.30 -7.00 32.55
C LEU A 739 -0.09 -6.08 32.41
N MET A 740 -0.30 -4.77 32.53
CA MET A 740 0.80 -3.80 32.40
C MET A 740 1.84 -3.97 33.50
N ASP A 741 1.45 -4.34 34.72
CA ASP A 741 2.39 -4.67 35.79
C ASP A 741 3.19 -5.93 35.46
N TYR A 742 2.55 -6.97 34.92
CA TYR A 742 3.22 -8.19 34.45
C TYR A 742 4.24 -7.89 33.34
N VAL A 743 3.81 -7.24 32.26
CA VAL A 743 4.64 -7.02 31.07
C VAL A 743 5.80 -6.06 31.35
N ASN A 744 5.60 -5.08 32.25
CA ASN A 744 6.68 -4.19 32.69
C ASN A 744 7.59 -4.78 33.76
N ASN A 745 7.28 -5.98 34.30
CA ASN A 745 7.97 -6.58 35.45
C ASN A 745 7.99 -5.66 36.69
N ASN A 746 6.85 -5.03 36.99
CA ASN A 746 6.73 -4.15 38.16
C ASN A 746 6.78 -4.95 39.47
N GLU A 747 7.19 -4.30 40.56
CA GLU A 747 7.17 -4.91 41.89
C GLU A 747 5.72 -5.27 42.29
N GLY A 748 5.49 -6.51 42.71
CA GLY A 748 4.14 -7.02 43.02
C GLY A 748 3.33 -7.49 41.80
N ALA A 749 3.93 -7.55 40.62
CA ALA A 749 3.30 -8.12 39.43
C ALA A 749 2.88 -9.59 39.63
N PRO A 750 1.79 -10.05 38.96
CA PRO A 750 1.37 -11.45 39.04
C PRO A 750 2.47 -12.38 38.49
N ALA A 751 2.57 -13.58 39.06
CA ALA A 751 3.61 -14.54 38.66
C ALA A 751 3.43 -15.09 37.24
N ASN A 752 2.20 -15.04 36.71
CA ASN A 752 1.85 -15.55 35.39
C ASN A 752 1.14 -14.46 34.58
N ASN A 753 1.23 -14.55 33.25
CA ASN A 753 0.52 -13.66 32.34
C ASN A 753 -1.00 -13.72 32.58
N PRO A 754 -1.65 -12.61 33.01
CA PRO A 754 -3.05 -12.60 33.43
C PRO A 754 -4.04 -12.80 32.27
N ILE A 755 -3.62 -12.61 31.02
CA ILE A 755 -4.48 -12.79 29.83
C ILE A 755 -4.17 -14.08 29.06
N ALA A 756 -3.21 -14.90 29.51
CA ALA A 756 -2.77 -16.08 28.77
C ALA A 756 -3.91 -17.09 28.50
N GLU A 757 -4.82 -17.29 29.46
CA GLU A 757 -5.98 -18.16 29.24
C GLU A 757 -7.00 -17.56 28.27
N ILE A 758 -7.17 -16.23 28.30
CA ILE A 758 -8.13 -15.50 27.45
C ILE A 758 -7.69 -15.62 25.99
N LEU A 759 -6.41 -15.43 25.72
CA LEU A 759 -5.83 -15.55 24.37
C LEU A 759 -5.86 -17.00 23.84
N LYS A 760 -5.80 -18.01 24.72
CA LYS A 760 -5.91 -19.43 24.33
C LYS A 760 -7.32 -19.84 23.88
N ARG A 761 -8.38 -19.19 24.38
CA ARG A 761 -9.77 -19.59 24.13
C ARG A 761 -10.26 -19.23 22.73
N LYS A 762 -9.75 -18.15 22.14
CA LYS A 762 -9.94 -17.78 20.73
C LYS A 762 -8.75 -16.90 20.28
N PRO A 763 -7.86 -17.38 19.39
CA PRO A 763 -6.81 -16.54 18.85
C PRO A 763 -7.42 -15.65 17.76
N ILE A 764 -8.06 -14.55 18.14
CA ILE A 764 -8.28 -13.47 17.19
C ILE A 764 -7.03 -12.61 17.22
N LYS A 765 -5.99 -13.09 16.54
CA LYS A 765 -4.95 -12.21 16.04
C LYS A 765 -5.43 -11.74 14.67
N HIS A 766 -5.62 -10.43 14.52
CA HIS A 766 -6.20 -9.83 13.32
C HIS A 766 -5.28 -9.97 12.12
#